data_AF-A0A6A7RUW9-F1
#
_entry.id   AF-A0A6A7RUW9-F1
#
_cell.length_a   1.000
_cell.length_b   1.000
_cell.length_c   1.000
_cell.angle_alpha   90.00
_cell.angle_beta   90.00
_cell.angle_gamma   90.00
#
_symmetry.space_group_name_H-M   'P 1'
#
loop_
_entity.id
_entity.type
_entity.pdbx_description
1 polymer ?
#
loop_
_entity_poly.entity_id
_entity_poly.type
_entity_poly.pdbx_seq_one_letter_code
_entity_poly.pdbx_strand_id
1 'polypeptide(L)'
;MIDKKTINPTPHLALIGAGIAGLSCATALQRAGLEVSLFDKSRGPGGRMSSRRGDDWQCDHGAQYFMARHPAFRAEVARWQQAGVAGVWEPRLWMFAGDSSQGRESTVARFVGVPAMTAPARYLANTVAVALTTIEQLRRQRHGWQIFSAEQGWLETCFAAVLLAVLAVVRTRAFPSGARLGLPAASTPLAATPGQEPSPENRMSPGTTLRLILGDQLNPQHTWFEQQRDDVLYVFMEMRQETDYVLHHAQKIIAIFAAMRELARQLRAAGHCVHYLAIDDPDNRQALPDNLDALMLRFNIRAFEYQAPDEWRLDAQLADYGRRQSIPVRMVDSEHFYTLRDEAARLFSGRKQWLMEHFYRHMRVQHRVLINDAGRPVGGQWNFDHDNRKSWPGLPPEPADLRASHDHSALWQTIVSAGVNSFGQANAAQLAWPLDRAEALQQLEAFIAKALPDFGDFQDAMSHRAWRMFHSLLSFALNTKMLDPREVVARADVAWRAGSVSLATAEGFIRQIVGWREYIRGFYWAHMPEYVEQNVFGHARSLPGWFWNGQTRMRCLAHAIGQSLEQAYAHHIQRLMVIGNFALLAGLDPTAVHRWYLGVYVDAFEWVELPNTLGMSQFADGGLLATKPYVSSAAYIDRMSDYCKGCHYDKKLRTGERACPYNSLYWDFFARHAGKLSTNPRLGVVYRQLAKMDEATRRSVQEQADQLRNSLDHL
;
A
#
# COMPACT_ATOMS: atom_id res chain seq x y z
N MET A 1 -63.37 -12.63 0.96
CA MET A 1 -62.51 -13.63 1.63
C MET A 1 -61.07 -13.19 1.42
N ILE A 2 -60.42 -12.67 2.46
CA ILE A 2 -59.00 -12.35 2.44
C ILE A 2 -58.28 -13.69 2.58
N ASP A 3 -57.58 -14.12 1.51
CA ASP A 3 -56.81 -15.34 1.52
C ASP A 3 -55.54 -15.13 2.35
N LYS A 4 -55.56 -15.66 3.58
CA LYS A 4 -54.40 -15.78 4.46
C LYS A 4 -53.48 -16.85 3.89
N LYS A 5 -52.60 -16.54 2.91
CA LYS A 5 -51.41 -17.34 2.58
C LYS A 5 -50.49 -16.67 1.55
N THR A 6 -49.74 -15.67 1.99
CA THR A 6 -48.39 -15.44 1.48
C THR A 6 -47.50 -15.11 2.67
N ILE A 7 -47.18 -16.17 3.42
CA ILE A 7 -46.03 -16.19 4.30
C ILE A 7 -44.84 -15.87 3.37
N ASN A 8 -44.17 -14.73 3.56
CA ASN A 8 -42.84 -14.55 2.98
C ASN A 8 -42.00 -15.73 3.49
N PRO A 9 -41.58 -16.68 2.65
CA PRO A 9 -40.80 -17.81 3.14
C PRO A 9 -39.53 -17.24 3.74
N THR A 10 -39.24 -17.64 4.97
CA THR A 10 -37.98 -17.31 5.64
C THR A 10 -36.84 -17.63 4.66
N PRO A 11 -35.93 -16.69 4.37
CA PRO A 11 -34.87 -16.93 3.40
C PRO A 11 -34.04 -18.17 3.79
N HIS A 12 -34.01 -19.17 2.92
CA HIS A 12 -33.20 -20.36 3.12
C HIS A 12 -31.80 -20.14 2.53
N LEU A 13 -30.78 -20.16 3.38
CA LEU A 13 -29.38 -19.92 3.04
C LEU A 13 -28.61 -21.24 2.96
N ALA A 14 -27.69 -21.34 2.00
CA ALA A 14 -26.70 -22.42 2.00
C ALA A 14 -25.37 -21.92 2.54
N LEU A 15 -24.75 -22.70 3.42
CA LEU A 15 -23.41 -22.46 3.94
C LEU A 15 -22.49 -23.60 3.53
N ILE A 16 -21.32 -23.31 2.96
CA ILE A 16 -20.36 -24.34 2.53
C ILE A 16 -19.09 -24.22 3.38
N GLY A 17 -18.84 -25.24 4.21
CA GLY A 17 -17.70 -25.39 5.11
C GLY A 17 -18.12 -25.46 6.59
N ALA A 18 -18.06 -26.65 7.20
CA ALA A 18 -18.38 -26.93 8.60
C ALA A 18 -17.13 -26.89 9.51
N GLY A 19 -16.29 -25.86 9.34
CA GLY A 19 -15.30 -25.45 10.34
C GLY A 19 -15.93 -24.53 11.39
N ILE A 20 -15.15 -24.09 12.39
CA ILE A 20 -15.63 -23.16 13.44
C ILE A 20 -16.31 -21.91 12.86
N ALA A 21 -15.74 -21.30 11.81
CA ALA A 21 -16.35 -20.12 11.20
C ALA A 21 -17.74 -20.40 10.61
N GLY A 22 -17.89 -21.49 9.86
CA GLY A 22 -19.17 -21.86 9.26
C GLY A 22 -20.20 -22.31 10.30
N LEU A 23 -19.78 -23.06 11.31
CA LEU A 23 -20.66 -23.50 12.41
C LEU A 23 -21.14 -22.31 13.25
N SER A 24 -20.26 -21.37 13.57
CA SER A 24 -20.64 -20.14 14.28
C SER A 24 -21.57 -19.27 13.45
N CYS A 25 -21.31 -19.15 12.14
CA CYS A 25 -22.17 -18.40 11.22
C CYS A 25 -23.56 -19.04 11.11
N ALA A 26 -23.65 -20.36 10.90
CA ALA A 26 -24.92 -21.08 10.85
C ALA A 26 -25.71 -20.93 12.15
N THR A 27 -25.04 -21.04 13.30
CA THR A 27 -25.68 -20.83 14.62
C THR A 27 -26.22 -19.40 14.77
N ALA A 28 -25.46 -18.38 14.34
CA ALA A 28 -25.89 -16.99 14.40
C ALA A 28 -27.10 -16.72 13.48
N LEU A 29 -27.09 -17.26 12.27
CA LEU A 29 -28.18 -17.12 11.31
C LEU A 29 -29.45 -17.82 11.79
N GLN A 30 -29.35 -19.02 12.36
CA GLN A 30 -30.50 -19.71 12.95
C GLN A 30 -31.06 -18.97 14.17
N ARG A 31 -30.21 -18.38 15.02
CA ARG A 31 -30.66 -17.51 16.13
C ARG A 31 -31.35 -16.25 15.65
N ALA A 32 -30.99 -15.75 14.46
CA ALA A 32 -31.70 -14.66 13.79
C ALA A 32 -33.00 -15.11 13.09
N GLY A 33 -33.40 -16.38 13.25
CA GLY A 33 -34.62 -16.93 12.69
C GLY A 33 -34.52 -17.31 11.21
N LEU A 34 -33.32 -17.41 10.64
CA LEU A 34 -33.10 -17.80 9.24
C LEU A 34 -32.94 -19.31 9.09
N GLU A 35 -33.44 -19.84 7.98
CA GLU A 35 -33.26 -21.26 7.63
C GLU A 35 -31.88 -21.44 6.97
N VAL A 36 -31.10 -22.43 7.43
CA VAL A 36 -29.73 -22.65 6.95
C VAL A 36 -29.48 -24.14 6.70
N SER A 37 -29.00 -24.45 5.49
CA SER A 37 -28.39 -25.73 5.16
C SER A 37 -26.87 -25.60 5.15
N LEU A 38 -26.18 -26.34 6.02
CA LEU A 38 -24.72 -26.33 6.13
C LEU A 38 -24.13 -27.59 5.47
N PHE A 39 -23.17 -27.41 4.57
CA PHE A 39 -22.55 -28.47 3.78
C PHE A 39 -21.05 -28.57 4.06
N ASP A 40 -20.49 -29.79 4.13
CA ASP A 40 -19.04 -30.00 4.18
C ASP A 40 -18.64 -31.30 3.48
N LYS A 41 -17.52 -31.29 2.74
CA LYS A 41 -17.03 -32.49 2.02
C LYS A 41 -16.36 -33.52 2.93
N SER A 42 -16.04 -33.15 4.17
CA SER A 42 -15.26 -33.97 5.09
C SER A 42 -16.14 -35.03 5.74
N ARG A 43 -15.53 -36.03 6.39
CA ARG A 43 -16.25 -37.08 7.12
C ARG A 43 -16.90 -36.60 8.44
N GLY A 44 -16.83 -35.29 8.73
CA GLY A 44 -17.40 -34.67 9.92
C GLY A 44 -16.96 -33.22 10.09
N PRO A 45 -17.63 -32.45 10.96
CA PRO A 45 -17.29 -31.06 11.25
C PRO A 45 -15.94 -30.94 11.95
N GLY A 46 -15.20 -29.88 11.63
CA GLY A 46 -13.88 -29.65 12.22
C GLY A 46 -13.04 -28.64 11.47
N GLY A 47 -12.99 -28.72 10.14
CA GLY A 47 -12.12 -27.86 9.34
C GLY A 47 -10.68 -27.93 9.84
N ARG A 48 -10.09 -26.78 10.24
CA ARG A 48 -8.75 -26.74 10.85
C ARG A 48 -8.66 -27.39 12.23
N MET A 49 -9.77 -27.65 12.91
CA MET A 49 -9.76 -28.39 14.18
C MET A 49 -9.76 -29.91 13.98
N SER A 50 -9.59 -30.39 12.75
CA SER A 50 -9.64 -31.82 12.45
C SER A 50 -8.47 -32.61 13.03
N SER A 51 -8.78 -33.79 13.54
CA SER A 51 -7.83 -34.77 14.07
C SER A 51 -7.91 -36.05 13.24
N ARG A 52 -6.77 -36.73 13.02
CA ARG A 52 -6.72 -38.11 12.54
C ARG A 52 -6.44 -39.06 13.70
N ARG A 53 -6.93 -40.28 13.60
CA ARG A 53 -6.75 -41.34 14.60
C ARG A 53 -6.26 -42.62 13.90
N GLY A 54 -5.33 -43.32 14.54
CA GLY A 54 -5.01 -44.73 14.30
C GLY A 54 -5.36 -45.55 15.53
N ASP A 55 -4.89 -46.80 15.59
CA ASP A 55 -5.26 -47.74 16.66
C ASP A 55 -4.87 -47.22 18.05
N ASP A 56 -3.65 -46.68 18.20
CA ASP A 56 -3.11 -46.19 19.47
C ASP A 56 -2.64 -44.71 19.42
N TRP A 57 -3.01 -43.95 18.39
CA TRP A 57 -2.56 -42.56 18.25
C TRP A 57 -3.63 -41.61 17.71
N GLN A 58 -3.49 -40.34 18.09
CA GLN A 58 -4.26 -39.22 17.53
C GLN A 58 -3.31 -38.09 17.13
N CYS A 59 -3.53 -37.49 15.96
CA CYS A 59 -2.75 -36.35 15.48
C CYS A 59 -3.66 -35.25 14.95
N ASP A 60 -3.48 -34.03 15.47
CA ASP A 60 -4.17 -32.84 14.98
C ASP A 60 -3.38 -32.27 13.80
N HIS A 61 -3.93 -32.38 12.58
CA HIS A 61 -3.22 -31.98 11.36
C HIS A 61 -3.53 -30.55 10.88
N GLY A 62 -4.42 -29.84 11.58
CA GLY A 62 -4.79 -28.47 11.27
C GLY A 62 -4.22 -27.48 12.28
N ALA A 63 -4.99 -27.13 13.30
CA ALA A 63 -4.59 -26.29 14.41
C ALA A 63 -4.09 -27.17 15.57
N GLN A 64 -2.81 -27.02 15.93
CA GLN A 64 -2.20 -27.72 17.07
C GLN A 64 -2.75 -27.22 18.41
N TYR A 65 -3.10 -25.94 18.47
CA TYR A 65 -3.79 -25.26 19.56
C TYR A 65 -4.43 -23.99 19.00
N PHE A 66 -5.23 -23.31 19.82
CA PHE A 66 -5.77 -21.99 19.49
C PHE A 66 -5.59 -21.01 20.66
N MET A 67 -5.65 -19.72 20.36
CA MET A 67 -5.57 -18.64 21.35
C MET A 67 -6.88 -17.84 21.31
N ALA A 68 -7.38 -17.45 22.48
CA ALA A 68 -8.57 -16.62 22.60
C ALA A 68 -8.17 -15.17 22.95
N ARG A 69 -8.08 -14.30 21.94
CA ARG A 69 -7.71 -12.89 22.12
C ARG A 69 -8.92 -11.96 22.23
N HIS A 70 -9.92 -12.16 21.36
CA HIS A 70 -11.13 -11.34 21.31
C HIS A 70 -12.10 -11.67 22.47
N PRO A 71 -12.73 -10.69 23.15
CA PRO A 71 -13.63 -10.93 24.28
C PRO A 71 -14.78 -11.90 23.98
N ALA A 72 -15.46 -11.73 22.83
CA ALA A 72 -16.55 -12.64 22.44
C ALA A 72 -16.06 -14.08 22.23
N PHE A 73 -14.84 -14.27 21.70
CA PHE A 73 -14.27 -15.60 21.53
C PHE A 73 -13.76 -16.16 22.86
N ARG A 74 -13.25 -15.33 23.79
CA ARG A 74 -12.93 -15.75 25.16
C ARG A 74 -14.17 -16.25 25.90
N ALA A 75 -15.29 -15.54 25.78
CA ALA A 75 -16.56 -15.98 26.34
C ALA A 75 -17.00 -17.33 25.73
N GLU A 76 -16.88 -17.48 24.41
CA GLU A 76 -17.16 -18.75 23.73
C GLU A 76 -16.29 -19.90 24.24
N VAL A 77 -14.98 -19.67 24.36
CA VAL A 77 -14.02 -20.66 24.85
C VAL A 77 -14.30 -21.00 26.32
N ALA A 78 -14.70 -20.03 27.14
CA ALA A 78 -15.14 -20.30 28.50
C ALA A 78 -16.38 -21.22 28.53
N ARG A 79 -17.35 -21.03 27.62
CA ARG A 79 -18.48 -21.97 27.47
C ARG A 79 -18.02 -23.37 27.07
N TRP A 80 -17.04 -23.48 26.16
CA TRP A 80 -16.47 -24.76 25.76
C TRP A 80 -15.70 -25.45 26.89
N GLN A 81 -15.01 -24.69 27.74
CA GLN A 81 -14.35 -25.22 28.93
C GLN A 81 -15.37 -25.73 29.95
N GLN A 82 -16.45 -24.97 30.21
CA GLN A 82 -17.55 -25.40 31.07
C GLN A 82 -18.25 -26.66 30.53
N ALA A 83 -18.39 -26.77 29.21
CA ALA A 83 -18.94 -27.94 28.54
C ALA A 83 -17.96 -29.13 28.43
N GLY A 84 -16.71 -28.98 28.89
CA GLY A 84 -15.69 -30.02 28.83
C GLY A 84 -15.15 -30.33 27.43
N VAL A 85 -15.42 -29.47 26.43
CA VAL A 85 -14.99 -29.68 25.03
C VAL A 85 -13.74 -28.89 24.65
N ALA A 86 -13.26 -28.01 25.53
CA ALA A 86 -11.98 -27.32 25.40
C ALA A 86 -11.25 -27.26 26.75
N GLY A 87 -9.93 -27.18 26.73
CA GLY A 87 -9.09 -27.06 27.92
C GLY A 87 -7.89 -26.15 27.68
N VAL A 88 -7.32 -25.60 28.75
CA VAL A 88 -6.03 -24.90 28.69
C VAL A 88 -4.95 -25.92 28.37
N TRP A 89 -4.11 -25.61 27.40
CA TRP A 89 -2.96 -26.42 27.04
C TRP A 89 -1.71 -25.79 27.64
N GLU A 90 -0.98 -26.59 28.44
CA GLU A 90 0.28 -26.21 29.07
C GLU A 90 1.44 -26.94 28.38
N PRO A 91 1.83 -26.51 27.16
CA PRO A 91 2.90 -27.16 26.43
C PRO A 91 4.27 -26.88 27.03
N ARG A 92 5.14 -27.88 26.95
CA ARG A 92 6.59 -27.66 26.97
C ARG A 92 7.01 -27.19 25.58
N LEU A 93 7.17 -25.88 25.42
CA LEU A 93 7.54 -25.28 24.15
C LEU A 93 9.06 -25.25 24.00
N TRP A 94 9.52 -25.88 22.93
CA TRP A 94 10.91 -25.85 22.51
C TRP A 94 11.03 -25.12 21.18
N MET A 95 11.93 -24.14 21.13
CA MET A 95 12.32 -23.49 19.89
C MET A 95 13.72 -23.98 19.53
N PHE A 96 13.83 -24.64 18.38
CA PHE A 96 15.11 -25.07 17.85
C PHE A 96 15.68 -23.94 16.99
N ALA A 97 16.77 -23.33 17.44
CA ALA A 97 17.53 -22.32 16.72
C ALA A 97 18.98 -22.83 16.56
N GLY A 98 19.23 -23.55 15.46
CA GLY A 98 20.48 -24.30 15.28
C GLY A 98 20.64 -25.42 16.32
N ASP A 99 21.86 -25.60 16.84
CA ASP A 99 22.19 -26.63 17.84
C ASP A 99 21.75 -26.25 19.28
N SER A 100 21.09 -25.11 19.45
CA SER A 100 20.62 -24.62 20.75
C SER A 100 19.10 -24.76 20.88
N SER A 101 18.68 -25.42 21.96
CA SER A 101 17.28 -25.55 22.36
C SER A 101 17.06 -24.71 23.61
N GLN A 102 16.25 -23.65 23.52
CA GLN A 102 15.80 -22.91 24.70
C GLN A 102 14.32 -23.19 24.97
N GLY A 103 14.02 -23.62 26.19
CA GLY A 103 12.66 -23.70 26.70
C GLY A 103 12.13 -22.29 26.95
N ARG A 104 10.92 -21.99 26.46
CA ARG A 104 10.27 -20.69 26.68
C ARG A 104 9.05 -20.86 27.56
N GLU A 105 9.01 -20.17 28.70
CA GLU A 105 7.78 -20.01 29.45
C GLU A 105 6.79 -19.16 28.64
N SER A 106 5.54 -19.63 28.58
CA SER A 106 4.51 -18.97 27.81
C SER A 106 3.74 -17.97 28.66
N THR A 107 3.71 -16.70 28.24
CA THR A 107 2.87 -15.65 28.84
C THR A 107 1.44 -15.61 28.28
N VAL A 108 1.10 -16.45 27.29
CA VAL A 108 -0.21 -16.44 26.61
C VAL A 108 -0.91 -17.79 26.77
N ALA A 109 -2.14 -17.77 27.27
CA ALA A 109 -2.98 -18.96 27.38
C ALA A 109 -3.27 -19.57 26.01
N ARG A 110 -2.99 -20.86 25.87
CA ARG A 110 -3.32 -21.68 24.70
C ARG A 110 -4.42 -22.66 25.09
N PHE A 111 -5.27 -23.00 24.13
CA PHE A 111 -6.37 -23.92 24.33
C PHE A 111 -6.33 -25.02 23.28
N VAL A 112 -6.83 -26.20 23.64
CA VAL A 112 -7.02 -27.36 22.76
C VAL A 112 -8.42 -27.90 22.96
N GLY A 113 -8.95 -28.60 21.95
CA GLY A 113 -10.18 -29.37 22.10
C GLY A 113 -9.94 -30.63 22.94
N VAL A 114 -10.89 -30.99 23.80
CA VAL A 114 -10.82 -32.15 24.70
C VAL A 114 -12.04 -33.05 24.45
N PRO A 115 -11.90 -34.38 24.25
CA PRO A 115 -10.66 -35.17 24.21
C PRO A 115 -9.88 -35.06 22.88
N ALA A 116 -10.39 -34.29 21.92
CA ALA A 116 -9.75 -34.12 20.62
C ALA A 116 -9.98 -32.70 20.12
N MET A 117 -9.08 -32.23 19.26
CA MET A 117 -9.18 -30.88 18.71
C MET A 117 -10.53 -30.64 18.00
N THR A 118 -11.15 -31.67 17.44
CA THR A 118 -12.51 -31.58 16.84
C THR A 118 -13.65 -31.27 17.81
N ALA A 119 -13.45 -31.43 19.12
CA ALA A 119 -14.55 -31.40 20.10
C ALA A 119 -15.34 -30.08 20.13
N PRO A 120 -14.72 -28.88 20.06
CA PRO A 120 -15.46 -27.62 19.98
C PRO A 120 -16.30 -27.50 18.70
N ALA A 121 -15.78 -27.95 17.56
CA ALA A 121 -16.53 -27.95 16.31
C ALA A 121 -17.72 -28.92 16.37
N ARG A 122 -17.55 -30.10 16.95
CA ARG A 122 -18.66 -31.04 17.18
C ARG A 122 -19.71 -30.47 18.14
N TYR A 123 -19.26 -29.79 19.19
CA TYR A 123 -20.15 -29.12 20.14
C TYR A 123 -21.04 -28.07 19.45
N LEU A 124 -20.48 -27.25 18.57
CA LEU A 124 -21.26 -26.32 17.75
C LEU A 124 -22.14 -27.02 16.71
N ALA A 125 -21.68 -28.14 16.15
CA ALA A 125 -22.46 -28.92 15.19
C ALA A 125 -23.69 -29.58 15.82
N ASN A 126 -23.72 -29.80 17.14
CA ASN A 126 -24.91 -30.34 17.80
C ASN A 126 -26.14 -29.43 17.68
N THR A 127 -25.95 -28.14 17.38
CA THR A 127 -27.04 -27.18 17.18
C THR A 127 -27.38 -26.96 15.71
N VAL A 128 -26.63 -27.55 14.76
CA VAL A 128 -26.79 -27.34 13.31
C VAL A 128 -26.60 -28.65 12.55
N ALA A 129 -27.62 -29.08 11.79
CA ALA A 129 -27.47 -30.24 10.91
C ALA A 129 -26.43 -29.95 9.80
N VAL A 130 -25.43 -30.83 9.67
CA VAL A 130 -24.38 -30.74 8.64
C VAL A 130 -24.59 -31.84 7.61
N ALA A 131 -24.84 -31.46 6.36
CA ALA A 131 -24.85 -32.37 5.23
C ALA A 131 -23.41 -32.65 4.78
N LEU A 132 -22.95 -33.89 4.95
CA LEU A 132 -21.61 -34.31 4.55
C LEU A 132 -21.58 -34.64 3.05
N THR A 133 -21.40 -33.62 2.22
CA THR A 133 -21.42 -33.71 0.77
C THR A 133 -20.43 -32.74 0.13
N THR A 134 -19.87 -33.16 -1.00
CA THR A 134 -18.95 -32.37 -1.80
C THR A 134 -19.73 -31.45 -2.72
N ILE A 135 -19.68 -30.15 -2.46
CA ILE A 135 -20.25 -29.16 -3.37
C ILE A 135 -19.25 -28.81 -4.47
N GLU A 136 -19.63 -29.05 -5.73
CA GLU A 136 -18.75 -28.82 -6.88
C GLU A 136 -19.16 -27.62 -7.73
N GLN A 137 -20.46 -27.31 -7.80
CA GLN A 137 -20.96 -26.23 -8.66
C GLN A 137 -22.07 -25.43 -7.99
N LEU A 138 -22.14 -24.15 -8.36
CA LEU A 138 -23.20 -23.22 -7.99
C LEU A 138 -23.80 -22.65 -9.27
N ARG A 139 -25.12 -22.56 -9.35
CA ARG A 139 -25.82 -21.96 -10.49
C ARG A 139 -26.80 -20.91 -10.00
N ARG A 140 -26.63 -19.66 -10.47
CA ARG A 140 -27.59 -18.60 -10.20
C ARG A 140 -28.87 -18.87 -11.00
N GLN A 141 -30.01 -18.83 -10.31
CA GLN A 141 -31.36 -18.90 -10.88
C GLN A 141 -32.07 -17.55 -10.68
N ARG A 142 -33.22 -17.35 -11.35
CA ARG A 142 -34.01 -16.11 -11.28
C ARG A 142 -34.37 -15.70 -9.84
N HIS A 143 -34.57 -16.67 -8.94
CA HIS A 143 -35.03 -16.44 -7.57
C HIS A 143 -34.07 -16.97 -6.49
N GLY A 144 -32.81 -17.26 -6.83
CA GLY A 144 -31.85 -17.76 -5.85
C GLY A 144 -30.67 -18.49 -6.47
N TRP A 145 -30.13 -19.46 -5.76
CA TRP A 145 -28.98 -20.28 -6.12
C TRP A 145 -29.34 -21.76 -6.03
N GLN A 146 -29.00 -22.51 -7.06
CA GLN A 146 -28.95 -23.96 -7.00
C GLN A 146 -27.53 -24.43 -6.73
N ILE A 147 -27.42 -25.56 -6.05
CA ILE A 147 -26.16 -26.18 -5.64
C ILE A 147 -26.08 -27.57 -6.26
N PHE A 148 -24.91 -27.89 -6.81
CA PHE A 148 -24.59 -29.23 -7.27
C PHE A 148 -23.69 -29.94 -6.26
N SER A 149 -24.21 -31.04 -5.72
CA SER A 149 -23.51 -32.01 -4.89
C SER A 149 -22.93 -33.11 -5.79
N ALA A 150 -21.67 -33.50 -5.56
CA ALA A 150 -21.06 -34.63 -6.26
C ALA A 150 -21.82 -35.93 -6.01
N GLU A 151 -22.38 -36.09 -4.81
CA GLU A 151 -23.06 -37.30 -4.37
C GLU A 151 -24.56 -37.33 -4.75
N GLN A 152 -25.22 -36.17 -4.90
CA GLN A 152 -26.68 -36.07 -5.09
C GLN A 152 -27.09 -35.33 -6.37
N GLY A 153 -26.14 -34.79 -7.13
CA GLY A 153 -26.43 -33.95 -8.29
C GLY A 153 -26.96 -32.57 -7.91
N TRP A 154 -27.79 -31.98 -8.76
CA TRP A 154 -28.45 -30.70 -8.46
C TRP A 154 -29.48 -30.88 -7.35
N LEU A 155 -29.28 -30.20 -6.23
CA LEU A 155 -30.25 -30.18 -5.15
C LEU A 155 -31.54 -29.47 -5.60
N GLU A 156 -32.69 -30.01 -5.22
CA GLU A 156 -34.00 -29.43 -5.55
C GLU A 156 -34.20 -28.06 -4.87
N THR A 157 -33.61 -27.87 -3.69
CA THR A 157 -33.66 -26.63 -2.92
C THR A 157 -32.98 -25.47 -3.66
N CYS A 158 -33.70 -24.36 -3.80
CA CYS A 158 -33.15 -23.10 -4.29
C CYS A 158 -32.90 -22.15 -3.11
N PHE A 159 -31.64 -21.78 -2.90
CA PHE A 159 -31.21 -20.98 -1.76
C PHE A 159 -31.24 -19.48 -2.08
N ALA A 160 -31.69 -18.64 -1.16
CA ALA A 160 -31.69 -17.19 -1.34
C ALA A 160 -30.26 -16.63 -1.49
N ALA A 161 -29.31 -17.17 -0.73
CA ALA A 161 -27.88 -16.89 -0.87
C ALA A 161 -27.02 -18.12 -0.52
N VAL A 162 -25.78 -18.11 -0.99
CA VAL A 162 -24.75 -19.11 -0.67
C VAL A 162 -23.59 -18.39 0.00
N LEU A 163 -23.21 -18.85 1.19
CA LEU A 163 -22.09 -18.32 1.99
C LEU A 163 -20.97 -19.35 2.00
N LEU A 164 -19.76 -18.91 1.65
CA LEU A 164 -18.58 -19.77 1.54
C LEU A 164 -17.68 -19.56 2.76
N ALA A 165 -17.62 -20.55 3.65
CA ALA A 165 -16.73 -20.61 4.81
C ALA A 165 -15.53 -21.54 4.54
N VAL A 166 -14.92 -21.41 3.36
CA VAL A 166 -13.76 -22.22 2.90
C VAL A 166 -12.48 -21.38 2.87
N LEU A 167 -11.32 -22.03 3.09
CA LEU A 167 -10.02 -21.37 2.96
C LEU A 167 -9.75 -20.97 1.51
N ALA A 168 -9.10 -19.82 1.30
CA ALA A 168 -8.66 -19.30 0.00
C ALA A 168 -7.65 -20.20 -0.77
N VAL A 169 -7.34 -21.41 -0.28
CA VAL A 169 -6.34 -22.34 -0.87
C VAL A 169 -6.95 -23.68 -1.30
N VAL A 170 -8.25 -23.90 -1.12
CA VAL A 170 -8.90 -25.05 -1.78
C VAL A 170 -9.14 -24.67 -3.24
N ARG A 171 -8.41 -25.29 -4.18
CA ARG A 171 -8.62 -25.14 -5.64
C ARG A 171 -10.12 -25.24 -5.97
N THR A 172 -10.77 -24.10 -6.16
CA THR A 172 -12.03 -24.02 -6.88
C THR A 172 -11.69 -24.10 -8.36
N ARG A 173 -12.14 -25.15 -9.05
CA ARG A 173 -12.17 -25.10 -10.51
C ARG A 173 -13.02 -23.89 -10.89
N ALA A 174 -12.48 -23.07 -11.78
CA ALA A 174 -12.98 -21.73 -12.11
C ALA A 174 -14.51 -21.66 -12.20
N PHE A 175 -15.11 -20.81 -11.37
CA PHE A 175 -16.51 -20.40 -11.52
C PHE A 175 -16.64 -19.55 -12.78
N PRO A 176 -17.72 -19.66 -13.56
CA PRO A 176 -18.01 -18.70 -14.61
C PRO A 176 -18.14 -17.30 -13.98
N SER A 177 -17.43 -16.34 -14.54
CA SER A 177 -17.46 -14.93 -14.20
C SER A 177 -18.87 -14.36 -14.36
N GLY A 178 -19.63 -14.33 -13.27
CA GLY A 178 -21.00 -13.81 -13.23
C GLY A 178 -21.66 -13.77 -11.85
N ALA A 179 -20.99 -14.25 -10.80
CA ALA A 179 -21.51 -14.22 -9.44
C ALA A 179 -21.17 -12.88 -8.75
N ARG A 180 -22.08 -11.89 -8.82
CA ARG A 180 -22.10 -10.79 -7.85
C ARG A 180 -22.43 -11.37 -6.47
N LEU A 181 -21.61 -11.08 -5.47
CA LEU A 181 -21.91 -11.28 -4.05
C LEU A 181 -23.12 -10.41 -3.69
N GLY A 182 -24.32 -10.98 -3.81
CA GLY A 182 -25.53 -10.38 -3.26
C GLY A 182 -25.64 -10.77 -1.80
N LEU A 183 -25.10 -9.94 -0.91
CA LEU A 183 -25.65 -9.83 0.44
C LEU A 183 -27.08 -9.29 0.29
N PRO A 184 -28.13 -9.92 0.83
CA PRO A 184 -29.32 -9.15 1.14
C PRO A 184 -28.91 -8.16 2.23
N ALA A 185 -28.82 -6.89 1.85
CA ALA A 185 -28.89 -5.79 2.77
C ALA A 185 -30.25 -5.90 3.50
N ALA A 186 -30.27 -6.53 4.66
CA ALA A 186 -31.35 -6.36 5.63
C ALA A 186 -31.12 -5.04 6.36
N SER A 187 -31.30 -3.97 5.60
CA SER A 187 -31.66 -2.62 6.05
C SER A 187 -31.78 -1.79 4.78
N THR A 188 -32.93 -1.89 4.13
CA THR A 188 -33.45 -0.71 3.43
C THR A 188 -33.67 0.33 4.53
N PRO A 189 -32.92 1.42 4.63
CA PRO A 189 -33.48 2.57 5.32
C PRO A 189 -34.69 2.93 4.46
N LEU A 190 -35.88 2.95 5.06
CA LEU A 190 -36.92 3.85 4.60
C LEU A 190 -36.21 5.17 4.26
N ALA A 191 -36.41 5.69 3.06
CA ALA A 191 -35.92 6.99 2.67
C ALA A 191 -36.22 7.97 3.81
N ALA A 192 -35.19 8.23 4.62
CA ALA A 192 -35.25 9.24 5.64
C ALA A 192 -35.21 10.53 4.84
N THR A 193 -36.35 11.20 4.75
CA THR A 193 -36.38 12.66 4.68
C THR A 193 -35.22 13.22 5.51
N PRO A 194 -34.49 14.23 5.02
CA PRO A 194 -33.31 14.76 5.67
C PRO A 194 -33.70 15.31 7.05
N GLY A 195 -33.56 14.46 8.06
CA GLY A 195 -33.78 14.75 9.46
C GLY A 195 -32.44 14.51 10.14
N GLN A 196 -31.94 15.56 10.79
CA GLN A 196 -30.68 15.59 11.52
C GLN A 196 -30.47 14.30 12.34
N GLU A 197 -29.43 13.54 12.00
CA GLU A 197 -28.92 12.48 12.87
C GLU A 197 -28.38 13.10 14.18
N PRO A 198 -28.55 12.44 15.33
CA PRO A 198 -28.14 12.99 16.62
C PRO A 198 -26.62 13.23 16.65
N SER A 199 -26.22 14.45 17.04
CA SER A 199 -24.83 14.85 17.14
C SER A 199 -24.05 13.89 18.09
N PRO A 200 -22.73 13.70 17.88
CA PRO A 200 -21.88 12.89 18.78
C PRO A 200 -21.98 13.31 20.25
N GLU A 201 -22.45 14.53 20.49
CA GLU A 201 -22.68 15.15 21.80
C GLU A 201 -23.62 14.31 22.70
N ASN A 202 -24.54 13.51 22.14
CA ASN A 202 -25.48 12.68 22.92
C ASN A 202 -24.93 11.30 23.36
N ARG A 203 -23.68 10.93 23.00
CA ARG A 203 -23.09 9.62 23.35
C ARG A 203 -21.84 9.69 24.25
N MET A 204 -21.31 10.88 24.53
CA MET A 204 -20.00 10.98 25.18
C MET A 204 -20.09 11.05 26.71
N SER A 205 -19.37 10.15 27.37
CA SER A 205 -19.12 10.17 28.81
C SER A 205 -18.06 11.20 29.21
N PRO A 206 -18.03 11.66 30.49
CA PRO A 206 -16.92 12.49 31.00
C PRO A 206 -15.57 11.77 30.83
N GLY A 207 -14.53 12.48 30.35
CA GLY A 207 -13.18 11.91 30.18
C GLY A 207 -12.75 11.59 28.75
N THR A 208 -13.43 12.14 27.74
CA THR A 208 -13.20 11.83 26.32
C THR A 208 -11.76 12.06 25.85
N THR A 209 -11.18 11.07 25.19
CA THR A 209 -9.91 11.15 24.47
C THR A 209 -10.13 11.49 23.01
N LEU A 210 -9.50 12.54 22.49
CA LEU A 210 -9.50 12.84 21.05
C LEU A 210 -8.36 12.08 20.37
N ARG A 211 -8.68 11.35 19.30
CA ARG A 211 -7.71 10.63 18.46
C ARG A 211 -7.68 11.20 17.05
N LEU A 212 -6.59 11.87 16.70
CA LEU A 212 -6.39 12.40 15.35
C LEU A 212 -5.92 11.32 14.39
N ILE A 213 -6.54 11.24 13.22
CA ILE A 213 -6.14 10.39 12.10
C ILE A 213 -5.85 11.30 10.90
N LEU A 214 -4.61 11.25 10.39
CA LEU A 214 -4.16 12.02 9.23
C LEU A 214 -4.54 11.34 7.91
N GLY A 215 -4.47 12.10 6.80
CA GLY A 215 -4.90 11.62 5.48
C GLY A 215 -4.07 10.48 4.89
N ASP A 216 -2.87 10.24 5.41
CA ASP A 216 -2.01 9.12 5.05
C ASP A 216 -2.09 7.95 6.07
N GLN A 217 -2.95 8.06 7.09
CA GLN A 217 -3.07 7.08 8.19
C GLN A 217 -4.32 6.19 8.05
N LEU A 218 -4.63 5.80 6.82
CA LEU A 218 -5.87 5.10 6.47
C LEU A 218 -5.77 3.58 6.66
N ASN A 219 -5.26 3.18 7.83
CA ASN A 219 -5.09 1.78 8.24
C ASN A 219 -6.31 1.29 9.03
N PRO A 220 -7.27 0.57 8.42
CA PRO A 220 -8.43 0.06 9.15
C PRO A 220 -8.08 -1.06 10.15
N GLN A 221 -6.85 -1.56 10.14
CA GLN A 221 -6.37 -2.61 11.06
C GLN A 221 -5.56 -2.07 12.24
N HIS A 222 -5.44 -0.75 12.38
CA HIS A 222 -4.73 -0.14 13.50
C HIS A 222 -5.39 -0.54 14.84
N THR A 223 -4.58 -0.83 15.87
CA THR A 223 -5.07 -1.33 17.17
C THR A 223 -6.09 -0.41 17.85
N TRP A 224 -6.08 0.88 17.51
CA TRP A 224 -7.11 1.83 17.94
C TRP A 224 -8.53 1.39 17.62
N PHE A 225 -8.77 0.60 16.57
CA PHE A 225 -10.10 0.21 16.13
C PHE A 225 -10.51 -1.20 16.61
N GLU A 226 -9.67 -1.88 17.41
CA GLU A 226 -9.99 -3.23 17.92
C GLU A 226 -11.17 -3.24 18.90
N GLN A 227 -11.42 -2.12 19.58
CA GLN A 227 -12.47 -1.99 20.60
C GLN A 227 -13.27 -0.71 20.37
N GLN A 228 -14.59 -0.84 20.44
CA GLN A 228 -15.50 0.30 20.52
C GLN A 228 -15.39 0.93 21.91
N ARG A 229 -15.29 2.25 21.94
CA ARG A 229 -15.08 3.03 23.15
C ARG A 229 -15.87 4.33 23.04
N ASP A 230 -16.84 4.49 23.92
CA ASP A 230 -17.70 5.69 23.98
C ASP A 230 -16.96 6.91 24.55
N ASP A 231 -15.80 6.68 25.18
CA ASP A 231 -14.91 7.70 25.71
C ASP A 231 -13.80 8.12 24.72
N VAL A 232 -13.91 7.75 23.44
CA VAL A 232 -12.91 8.07 22.41
C VAL A 232 -13.60 8.72 21.21
N LEU A 233 -13.13 9.91 20.81
CA LEU A 233 -13.55 10.61 19.61
C LEU A 233 -12.45 10.55 18.55
N TYR A 234 -12.68 9.83 17.46
CA TYR A 234 -11.79 9.84 16.29
C TYR A 234 -12.07 11.06 15.42
N VAL A 235 -11.03 11.75 14.98
CA VAL A 235 -11.15 12.99 14.21
C VAL A 235 -10.36 12.90 12.92
N PHE A 236 -11.03 13.27 11.83
CA PHE A 236 -10.46 13.51 10.51
C PHE A 236 -10.73 14.96 10.11
N MET A 237 -9.78 15.58 9.40
CA MET A 237 -9.92 16.97 8.96
C MET A 237 -9.30 17.13 7.58
N GLU A 238 -10.10 17.55 6.60
CA GLU A 238 -9.62 18.07 5.33
C GLU A 238 -9.25 19.55 5.55
N MET A 239 -8.05 20.03 5.25
CA MET A 239 -7.67 21.40 5.61
C MET A 239 -6.71 22.06 4.61
N ARG A 240 -6.86 23.38 4.42
CA ARG A 240 -5.97 24.17 3.53
C ARG A 240 -4.50 24.08 3.92
N GLN A 241 -4.19 24.02 5.21
CA GLN A 241 -2.80 23.84 5.69
C GLN A 241 -2.07 22.69 4.97
N GLU A 242 -2.76 21.56 4.74
CA GLU A 242 -2.18 20.37 4.10
C GLU A 242 -2.38 20.33 2.59
N THR A 243 -3.20 21.21 2.00
CA THR A 243 -3.30 21.34 0.54
C THR A 243 -2.41 22.45 -0.03
N ASP A 244 -1.94 23.37 0.81
CA ASP A 244 -1.28 24.60 0.38
C ASP A 244 0.24 24.61 0.65
N TYR A 245 0.77 23.64 1.42
CA TYR A 245 2.20 23.59 1.75
C TYR A 245 3.09 23.28 0.53
N VAL A 246 2.55 22.55 -0.45
CA VAL A 246 3.07 22.47 -1.82
C VAL A 246 1.89 22.43 -2.80
N LEU A 247 2.15 22.77 -4.06
CA LEU A 247 1.12 22.65 -5.10
C LEU A 247 0.91 21.18 -5.42
N HIS A 248 -0.21 20.59 -5.02
CA HIS A 248 -0.51 19.17 -5.26
C HIS A 248 -1.28 18.93 -6.56
N HIS A 249 -1.09 17.73 -7.11
CA HIS A 249 -1.90 17.24 -8.22
C HIS A 249 -3.36 17.07 -7.79
N ALA A 250 -4.31 17.46 -8.64
CA ALA A 250 -5.74 17.39 -8.33
C ALA A 250 -6.19 15.97 -7.90
N GLN A 251 -5.83 14.93 -8.66
CA GLN A 251 -6.11 13.53 -8.27
C GLN A 251 -5.55 13.12 -6.90
N LYS A 252 -4.39 13.66 -6.47
CA LYS A 252 -3.82 13.34 -5.15
C LYS A 252 -4.74 13.85 -4.04
N ILE A 253 -5.20 15.10 -4.15
CA ILE A 253 -6.11 15.73 -3.19
C ILE A 253 -7.43 14.96 -3.15
N ILE A 254 -8.03 14.70 -4.33
CA ILE A 254 -9.31 13.98 -4.43
C ILE A 254 -9.19 12.57 -3.83
N ALA A 255 -8.14 11.82 -4.18
CA ALA A 255 -7.95 10.44 -3.71
C ALA A 255 -7.78 10.37 -2.18
N ILE A 256 -6.98 11.27 -1.59
CA ILE A 256 -6.78 11.32 -0.13
C ILE A 256 -8.08 11.68 0.57
N PHE A 257 -8.79 12.73 0.13
CA PHE A 257 -10.04 13.16 0.78
C PHE A 257 -11.14 12.10 0.63
N ALA A 258 -11.30 11.51 -0.56
CA ALA A 258 -12.27 10.45 -0.77
C ALA A 258 -12.00 9.23 0.12
N ALA A 259 -10.74 8.82 0.24
CA ALA A 259 -10.34 7.71 1.09
C ALA A 259 -10.48 8.01 2.60
N MET A 260 -10.19 9.24 3.03
CA MET A 260 -10.47 9.70 4.39
C MET A 260 -11.96 9.62 4.73
N ARG A 261 -12.82 10.11 3.83
CA ARG A 261 -14.29 10.03 3.99
C ARG A 261 -14.75 8.57 4.07
N GLU A 262 -14.18 7.70 3.26
CA GLU A 262 -14.53 6.28 3.25
C GLU A 262 -14.12 5.57 4.54
N LEU A 263 -12.89 5.77 5.04
CA LEU A 263 -12.49 5.20 6.33
C LEU A 263 -13.35 5.74 7.48
N ALA A 264 -13.62 7.05 7.51
CA ALA A 264 -14.49 7.63 8.52
C ALA A 264 -15.90 7.02 8.49
N ARG A 265 -16.46 6.78 7.30
CA ARG A 265 -17.74 6.08 7.11
C ARG A 265 -17.68 4.64 7.63
N GLN A 266 -16.62 3.91 7.33
CA GLN A 266 -16.41 2.52 7.80
C GLN A 266 -16.31 2.46 9.33
N LEU A 267 -15.57 3.38 9.95
CA LEU A 267 -15.43 3.46 11.40
C LEU A 267 -16.76 3.78 12.10
N ARG A 268 -17.57 4.70 11.54
CA ARG A 268 -18.93 4.98 12.05
C ARG A 268 -19.84 3.77 11.94
N ALA A 269 -19.82 3.08 10.80
CA ALA A 269 -20.59 1.86 10.60
C ALA A 269 -20.15 0.73 11.55
N ALA A 270 -18.87 0.72 11.94
CA ALA A 270 -18.32 -0.18 12.95
C ALA A 270 -18.59 0.29 14.39
N GLY A 271 -19.36 1.35 14.61
CA GLY A 271 -19.80 1.81 15.94
C GLY A 271 -18.83 2.75 16.66
N HIS A 272 -17.75 3.20 16.03
CA HIS A 272 -16.84 4.19 16.63
C HIS A 272 -17.43 5.60 16.57
N CYS A 273 -17.13 6.42 17.58
CA CYS A 273 -17.46 7.84 17.57
C CYS A 273 -16.48 8.61 16.67
N VAL A 274 -16.96 9.13 15.54
CA VAL A 274 -16.12 9.81 14.55
C VAL A 274 -16.65 11.20 14.22
N HIS A 275 -15.82 12.21 14.43
CA HIS A 275 -16.04 13.57 13.92
C HIS A 275 -15.20 13.79 12.66
N TYR A 276 -15.81 14.42 11.65
CA TYR A 276 -15.16 14.65 10.36
C TYR A 276 -15.39 16.10 9.96
N LEU A 277 -14.30 16.86 9.81
CA LEU A 277 -14.33 18.22 9.28
C LEU A 277 -14.02 18.16 7.79
N ALA A 278 -15.04 18.38 6.95
CA ALA A 278 -14.86 18.50 5.51
C ALA A 278 -14.20 19.84 5.15
N ILE A 279 -13.59 19.94 3.96
CA ILE A 279 -12.82 21.12 3.55
C ILE A 279 -13.68 22.39 3.50
N ASP A 280 -14.98 22.24 3.23
CA ASP A 280 -15.99 23.30 3.15
C ASP A 280 -16.88 23.40 4.40
N ASP A 281 -16.58 22.63 5.45
CA ASP A 281 -17.33 22.72 6.70
C ASP A 281 -17.15 24.11 7.34
N PRO A 282 -18.23 24.82 7.71
CA PRO A 282 -18.13 26.15 8.30
C PRO A 282 -17.40 26.18 9.65
N ASP A 283 -17.36 25.06 10.37
CA ASP A 283 -16.60 24.95 11.63
C ASP A 283 -15.10 24.69 11.38
N ASN A 284 -14.70 24.40 10.13
CA ASN A 284 -13.32 24.11 9.78
C ASN A 284 -12.49 25.40 9.65
N ARG A 285 -11.56 25.56 10.58
CA ARG A 285 -10.63 26.71 10.67
C ARG A 285 -9.44 26.61 9.72
N GLN A 286 -9.35 25.53 8.94
CA GLN A 286 -8.35 25.29 7.90
C GLN A 286 -6.88 25.16 8.38
N ALA A 287 -6.66 25.23 9.70
CA ALA A 287 -5.38 25.02 10.35
C ALA A 287 -5.51 23.95 11.44
N LEU A 288 -4.51 23.07 11.54
CA LEU A 288 -4.57 21.92 12.44
C LEU A 288 -4.68 22.33 13.92
N PRO A 289 -3.83 23.23 14.47
CA PRO A 289 -3.95 23.65 15.87
C PRO A 289 -5.32 24.27 16.19
N ASP A 290 -5.82 25.13 15.29
CA ASP A 290 -7.05 25.86 15.52
C ASP A 290 -8.27 24.92 15.52
N ASN A 291 -8.30 23.94 14.63
CA ASN A 291 -9.32 22.89 14.62
C ASN A 291 -9.24 22.02 15.88
N LEU A 292 -8.04 21.61 16.29
CA LEU A 292 -7.87 20.83 17.51
C LEU A 292 -8.37 21.60 18.75
N ASP A 293 -8.01 22.89 18.90
CA ASP A 293 -8.48 23.73 20.00
C ASP A 293 -10.02 23.87 19.99
N ALA A 294 -10.63 24.06 18.81
CA ALA A 294 -12.08 24.15 18.65
C ALA A 294 -12.79 22.89 19.13
N LEU A 295 -12.29 21.73 18.70
CA LEU A 295 -12.85 20.43 19.00
C LEU A 295 -12.63 20.05 20.46
N MET A 296 -11.44 20.35 21.00
CA MET A 296 -11.15 20.09 22.41
C MET A 296 -12.09 20.86 23.33
N LEU A 297 -12.38 22.12 23.00
CA LEU A 297 -13.36 22.93 23.73
C LEU A 297 -14.78 22.39 23.58
N ARG A 298 -15.23 22.16 22.33
CA ARG A 298 -16.59 21.70 22.02
C ARG A 298 -16.92 20.37 22.69
N PHE A 299 -15.98 19.45 22.69
CA PHE A 299 -16.18 18.07 23.15
C PHE A 299 -15.62 17.82 24.57
N ASN A 300 -15.17 18.86 25.28
CA ASN A 300 -14.61 18.78 26.65
C ASN A 300 -13.53 17.68 26.77
N ILE A 301 -12.61 17.66 25.82
CA ILE A 301 -11.58 16.63 25.67
C ILE A 301 -10.61 16.68 26.87
N ARG A 302 -10.24 15.50 27.38
CA ARG A 302 -9.37 15.33 28.56
C ARG A 302 -8.03 14.69 28.27
N ALA A 303 -7.87 14.10 27.08
CA ALA A 303 -6.60 13.59 26.59
C ALA A 303 -6.58 13.68 25.06
N PHE A 304 -5.39 13.86 24.49
CA PHE A 304 -5.18 13.93 23.05
C PHE A 304 -4.18 12.85 22.62
N GLU A 305 -4.55 12.03 21.64
CA GLU A 305 -3.64 11.09 21.02
C GLU A 305 -3.59 11.30 19.49
N TYR A 306 -2.43 11.07 18.90
CA TYR A 306 -2.24 11.11 17.45
C TYR A 306 -1.27 9.99 17.03
N GLN A 307 -1.44 9.45 15.83
CA GLN A 307 -0.44 8.55 15.26
C GLN A 307 0.74 9.35 14.70
N ALA A 308 1.92 8.77 14.77
CA ALA A 308 3.18 9.35 14.32
C ALA A 308 3.07 9.85 12.85
N PRO A 309 3.19 11.17 12.58
CA PRO A 309 3.10 11.72 11.23
C PRO A 309 4.24 11.24 10.33
N ASP A 310 4.03 11.19 9.03
CA ASP A 310 5.08 10.73 8.10
C ASP A 310 5.89 11.89 7.49
N GLU A 311 5.68 13.14 7.91
CA GLU A 311 6.49 14.30 7.52
C GLU A 311 7.00 15.07 8.74
N TRP A 312 8.27 15.49 8.71
CA TRP A 312 8.96 16.18 9.80
C TRP A 312 8.27 17.48 10.19
N ARG A 313 7.78 18.27 9.21
CA ARG A 313 7.01 19.50 9.45
C ARG A 313 5.83 19.24 10.38
N LEU A 314 5.05 18.20 10.08
CA LEU A 314 3.82 17.89 10.80
C LEU A 314 4.10 17.19 12.14
N ASP A 315 5.14 16.36 12.19
CA ASP A 315 5.66 15.76 13.43
C ASP A 315 6.13 16.84 14.41
N ALA A 316 6.94 17.80 13.96
CA ALA A 316 7.38 18.93 14.75
C ALA A 316 6.20 19.81 15.20
N GLN A 317 5.25 20.12 14.30
CA GLN A 317 4.06 20.91 14.64
C GLN A 317 3.21 20.24 15.74
N LEU A 318 2.94 18.94 15.63
CA LEU A 318 2.14 18.19 16.61
C LEU A 318 2.87 17.97 17.93
N ALA A 319 4.19 17.77 17.90
CA ALA A 319 5.02 17.74 19.10
C ALA A 319 5.00 19.09 19.84
N ASP A 320 5.16 20.20 19.12
CA ASP A 320 5.12 21.56 19.66
C ASP A 320 3.72 21.95 20.17
N TYR A 321 2.69 21.56 19.44
CA TYR A 321 1.31 21.73 19.88
C TYR A 321 1.08 20.94 21.17
N GLY A 322 1.47 19.66 21.20
CA GLY A 322 1.31 18.79 22.35
C GLY A 322 2.00 19.29 23.62
N ARG A 323 3.22 19.85 23.51
CA ARG A 323 3.94 20.46 24.64
C ARG A 323 3.25 21.68 25.25
N ARG A 324 2.38 22.35 24.49
CA ARG A 324 1.63 23.54 24.93
C ARG A 324 0.28 23.20 25.56
N GLN A 325 -0.17 21.95 25.46
CA GLN A 325 -1.46 21.53 26.01
C GLN A 325 -1.39 21.29 27.53
N SER A 326 -2.48 21.61 28.21
CA SER A 326 -2.67 21.34 29.64
C SER A 326 -3.20 19.93 29.92
N ILE A 327 -3.65 19.23 28.89
CA ILE A 327 -4.11 17.84 28.93
C ILE A 327 -3.00 16.87 28.52
N PRO A 328 -3.04 15.59 28.94
CA PRO A 328 -2.11 14.59 28.45
C PRO A 328 -2.16 14.46 26.93
N VAL A 329 -0.98 14.48 26.32
CA VAL A 329 -0.81 14.28 24.88
C VAL A 329 0.10 13.08 24.62
N ARG A 330 -0.33 12.16 23.75
CA ARG A 330 0.43 10.95 23.42
C ARG A 330 0.49 10.69 21.92
N MET A 331 1.72 10.52 21.42
CA MET A 331 1.95 9.96 20.09
C MET A 331 1.99 8.43 20.17
N VAL A 332 1.41 7.75 19.18
CA VAL A 332 1.52 6.29 18.99
C VAL A 332 2.09 5.96 17.60
N ASP A 333 2.59 4.75 17.40
CA ASP A 333 3.02 4.28 16.08
C ASP A 333 1.81 4.11 15.14
N SER A 334 2.00 4.24 13.82
CA SER A 334 0.94 3.99 12.82
C SER A 334 0.77 2.52 12.44
N GLU A 335 1.58 1.64 13.03
CA GLU A 335 1.58 0.18 12.95
C GLU A 335 1.78 -0.38 11.54
N HIS A 336 2.44 0.41 10.69
CA HIS A 336 2.51 0.12 9.26
C HIS A 336 3.90 -0.32 8.81
N PHE A 337 4.95 0.37 9.24
CA PHE A 337 6.32 0.12 8.78
C PHE A 337 6.93 -1.12 9.42
N TYR A 338 7.93 -1.72 8.77
CA TYR A 338 8.66 -2.84 9.36
C TYR A 338 9.58 -2.40 10.49
N THR A 339 10.10 -1.17 10.39
CA THR A 339 11.06 -0.62 11.33
C THR A 339 10.51 0.56 12.12
N LEU A 340 11.10 0.78 13.29
CA LEU A 340 10.98 2.06 14.00
C LEU A 340 11.71 3.17 13.22
N ARG A 341 11.38 4.44 13.49
CA ARG A 341 11.98 5.60 12.80
C ARG A 341 13.50 5.69 12.99
N ASP A 342 14.01 5.32 14.15
CA ASP A 342 15.42 5.44 14.54
C ASP A 342 16.25 4.17 14.28
N GLU A 343 15.63 3.09 13.82
CA GLU A 343 16.27 1.78 13.66
C GLU A 343 17.38 1.80 12.61
N ALA A 344 17.19 2.51 11.50
CA ALA A 344 18.22 2.68 10.48
C ALA A 344 19.43 3.46 11.02
N ALA A 345 19.19 4.56 11.77
CA ALA A 345 20.26 5.33 12.41
C ALA A 345 21.06 4.47 13.39
N ARG A 346 20.39 3.62 14.17
CA ARG A 346 21.04 2.65 15.05
C ARG A 346 21.87 1.62 14.27
N LEU A 347 21.33 1.06 13.19
CA LEU A 347 22.02 0.06 12.36
C LEU A 347 23.32 0.61 11.72
N PHE A 348 23.32 1.89 11.35
CA PHE A 348 24.45 2.55 10.70
C PHE A 348 25.28 3.43 11.66
N SER A 349 25.04 3.36 12.97
CA SER A 349 25.80 4.15 13.95
C SER A 349 27.31 3.92 13.81
N GLY A 350 28.07 5.02 13.75
CA GLY A 350 29.53 5.02 13.54
C GLY A 350 29.97 4.70 12.11
N ARG A 351 29.06 4.40 11.16
CA ARG A 351 29.41 4.15 9.76
C ARG A 351 29.35 5.45 8.96
N LYS A 352 30.44 5.73 8.23
CA LYS A 352 30.53 6.90 7.34
C LYS A 352 29.64 6.82 6.10
N GLN A 353 29.26 5.61 5.69
CA GLN A 353 28.48 5.39 4.47
C GLN A 353 27.33 4.42 4.74
N TRP A 354 26.14 4.82 4.33
CA TRP A 354 24.94 3.99 4.39
C TRP A 354 24.75 3.32 3.04
N LEU A 355 24.48 2.01 3.06
CA LEU A 355 24.24 1.22 1.85
C LEU A 355 22.92 0.49 2.01
N MET A 356 21.97 0.74 1.09
CA MET A 356 20.67 0.06 1.08
C MET A 356 20.85 -1.46 1.12
N GLU A 357 21.84 -2.02 0.41
CA GLU A 357 22.08 -3.46 0.41
C GLU A 357 22.37 -4.01 1.81
N HIS A 358 23.13 -3.29 2.65
CA HIS A 358 23.39 -3.73 4.03
C HIS A 358 22.10 -3.72 4.86
N PHE A 359 21.30 -2.65 4.73
CA PHE A 359 19.99 -2.56 5.38
C PHE A 359 19.05 -3.67 4.93
N TYR A 360 18.93 -3.91 3.63
CA TYR A 360 18.07 -4.94 3.05
C TYR A 360 18.42 -6.36 3.51
N ARG A 361 19.72 -6.69 3.61
CA ARG A 361 20.16 -7.97 4.16
C ARG A 361 19.72 -8.13 5.63
N HIS A 362 19.91 -7.09 6.44
CA HIS A 362 19.46 -7.06 7.82
C HIS A 362 17.94 -7.27 7.92
N MET A 363 17.16 -6.53 7.14
CA MET A 363 15.70 -6.65 7.09
C MET A 363 15.23 -8.06 6.71
N ARG A 364 15.84 -8.66 5.67
CA ARG A 364 15.47 -10.02 5.25
C ARG A 364 15.71 -11.05 6.35
N VAL A 365 16.84 -10.95 7.06
CA VAL A 365 17.16 -11.85 8.18
C VAL A 365 16.18 -11.64 9.32
N GLN A 366 16.00 -10.40 9.76
CA GLN A 366 15.12 -10.03 10.87
C GLN A 366 13.67 -10.50 10.65
N HIS A 367 13.15 -10.32 9.44
CA HIS A 367 11.76 -10.64 9.10
C HIS A 367 11.59 -11.97 8.37
N ARG A 368 12.65 -12.79 8.26
CA ARG A 368 12.67 -14.09 7.56
C ARG A 368 12.13 -14.05 6.14
N VAL A 369 12.37 -12.95 5.42
CA VAL A 369 11.89 -12.75 4.04
C VAL A 369 12.84 -13.41 3.04
N LEU A 370 12.34 -14.42 2.32
CA LEU A 370 13.13 -15.25 1.40
C LEU A 370 14.39 -15.86 2.07
N ILE A 371 14.33 -16.17 3.37
CA ILE A 371 15.42 -16.80 4.12
C ILE A 371 15.10 -18.28 4.31
N ASN A 372 16.08 -19.15 4.08
CA ASN A 372 15.94 -20.59 4.31
C ASN A 372 16.12 -20.95 5.79
N ASP A 373 15.89 -22.22 6.15
CA ASP A 373 15.95 -22.65 7.56
C ASP A 373 17.36 -22.54 8.17
N ALA A 374 18.40 -22.52 7.33
CA ALA A 374 19.79 -22.30 7.73
C ALA A 374 20.15 -20.80 7.92
N GLY A 375 19.17 -19.89 7.82
CA GLY A 375 19.41 -18.44 7.97
C GLY A 375 20.13 -17.79 6.78
N ARG A 376 20.16 -18.48 5.62
CA ARG A 376 20.82 -18.02 4.39
C ARG A 376 19.78 -17.53 3.37
N PRO A 377 20.13 -16.63 2.44
CA PRO A 377 19.20 -16.23 1.41
C PRO A 377 18.86 -17.42 0.52
N VAL A 378 17.57 -17.60 0.24
CA VAL A 378 17.08 -18.53 -0.79
C VAL A 378 17.77 -18.24 -2.12
N GLY A 379 18.16 -19.28 -2.86
CA GLY A 379 18.90 -19.16 -4.12
C GLY A 379 20.38 -18.83 -3.96
N GLY A 380 20.90 -18.73 -2.73
CA GLY A 380 22.32 -18.51 -2.45
C GLY A 380 22.82 -17.08 -2.66
N GLN A 381 21.97 -16.17 -3.15
CA GLN A 381 22.30 -14.78 -3.43
C GLN A 381 21.31 -13.83 -2.76
N TRP A 382 21.79 -12.65 -2.37
CA TRP A 382 20.96 -11.64 -1.73
C TRP A 382 20.12 -10.83 -2.70
N ASN A 383 20.59 -10.66 -3.93
CA ASN A 383 20.05 -9.72 -4.90
C ASN A 383 20.23 -10.25 -6.34
N PHE A 384 19.16 -10.20 -7.14
CA PHE A 384 19.13 -10.62 -8.54
C PHE A 384 18.94 -9.44 -9.53
N ASP A 385 19.32 -8.22 -9.13
CA ASP A 385 19.11 -6.97 -9.89
C ASP A 385 19.60 -7.00 -11.34
N HIS A 386 20.67 -7.75 -11.62
CA HIS A 386 21.24 -7.86 -12.96
C HIS A 386 20.26 -8.52 -13.96
N ASP A 387 19.38 -9.38 -13.48
CA ASP A 387 18.48 -10.18 -14.33
C ASP A 387 17.21 -9.41 -14.72
N ASN A 388 16.97 -8.24 -14.12
CA ASN A 388 15.71 -7.48 -14.18
C ASN A 388 15.78 -6.21 -15.05
N ARG A 389 16.49 -6.24 -16.19
CA ARG A 389 16.80 -5.03 -16.99
C ARG A 389 16.68 -5.20 -18.50
N LYS A 390 15.75 -6.05 -18.95
CA LYS A 390 15.52 -6.25 -20.39
C LYS A 390 14.77 -5.06 -20.98
N SER A 391 15.03 -4.76 -22.25
CA SER A 391 14.18 -3.87 -23.02
C SER A 391 12.87 -4.59 -23.38
N TRP A 392 11.77 -3.84 -23.47
CA TRP A 392 10.47 -4.42 -23.81
C TRP A 392 10.19 -4.32 -25.31
N PRO A 393 10.05 -5.44 -26.04
CA PRO A 393 9.80 -5.43 -27.48
C PRO A 393 8.34 -5.08 -27.84
N GLY A 394 7.45 -4.94 -26.85
CA GLY A 394 6.01 -4.79 -27.03
C GLY A 394 5.20 -6.06 -26.77
N LEU A 395 5.87 -7.15 -26.37
CA LEU A 395 5.25 -8.39 -25.93
C LEU A 395 5.91 -8.88 -24.63
N PRO A 396 5.13 -9.43 -23.67
CA PRO A 396 3.65 -9.49 -23.67
C PRO A 396 3.03 -8.07 -23.64
N PRO A 397 1.75 -7.90 -24.03
CA PRO A 397 1.11 -6.59 -23.95
C PRO A 397 1.00 -6.13 -22.49
N GLU A 398 0.89 -4.81 -22.29
CA GLU A 398 0.57 -4.25 -20.98
C GLU A 398 -0.72 -4.88 -20.44
N PRO A 399 -0.75 -5.36 -19.19
CA PRO A 399 -1.96 -5.94 -18.62
C PRO A 399 -3.06 -4.89 -18.48
N ALA A 400 -4.31 -5.28 -18.75
CA ALA A 400 -5.46 -4.40 -18.58
C ALA A 400 -5.50 -3.77 -17.18
N ASP A 401 -5.90 -2.49 -17.11
CA ASP A 401 -6.17 -1.83 -15.84
C ASP A 401 -7.53 -2.30 -15.32
N LEU A 402 -7.53 -2.97 -14.18
CA LEU A 402 -8.71 -3.57 -13.56
C LEU A 402 -9.18 -2.78 -12.32
N ARG A 403 -8.59 -1.61 -12.05
CA ARG A 403 -8.97 -0.78 -10.91
C ARG A 403 -10.41 -0.27 -11.08
N ALA A 404 -11.13 -0.20 -9.96
CA ALA A 404 -12.43 0.45 -9.92
C ALA A 404 -12.25 1.96 -10.18
N SER A 405 -13.24 2.57 -10.83
CA SER A 405 -13.31 4.01 -11.06
C SER A 405 -14.50 4.62 -10.34
N HIS A 406 -14.29 5.78 -9.74
CA HIS A 406 -15.30 6.48 -8.94
C HIS A 406 -15.57 7.88 -9.47
N ASP A 407 -16.81 8.32 -9.38
CA ASP A 407 -17.18 9.70 -9.67
C ASP A 407 -17.12 10.55 -8.39
N HIS A 408 -16.09 11.40 -8.33
CA HIS A 408 -15.85 12.40 -7.31
C HIS A 408 -15.98 13.83 -7.84
N SER A 409 -16.77 14.05 -8.90
CA SER A 409 -16.98 15.39 -9.48
C SER A 409 -17.54 16.38 -8.46
N ALA A 410 -18.46 15.94 -7.59
CA ALA A 410 -19.02 16.76 -6.53
C ALA A 410 -17.96 17.14 -5.47
N LEU A 411 -17.15 16.16 -5.03
CA LEU A 411 -16.04 16.41 -4.11
C LEU A 411 -15.02 17.39 -4.74
N TRP A 412 -14.72 17.22 -6.03
CA TRP A 412 -13.81 18.12 -6.74
C TRP A 412 -14.36 19.56 -6.80
N GLN A 413 -15.65 19.75 -7.06
CA GLN A 413 -16.29 21.07 -7.00
C GLN A 413 -16.15 21.69 -5.60
N THR A 414 -16.40 20.92 -4.54
CA THR A 414 -16.22 21.38 -3.16
C THR A 414 -14.77 21.81 -2.88
N ILE A 415 -13.78 21.02 -3.31
CA ILE A 415 -12.35 21.34 -3.14
C ILE A 415 -11.99 22.66 -3.84
N VAL A 416 -12.44 22.85 -5.09
CA VAL A 416 -12.21 24.08 -5.86
C VAL A 416 -12.92 25.27 -5.22
N SER A 417 -14.17 25.11 -4.79
CA SER A 417 -14.94 26.16 -4.11
C SER A 417 -14.33 26.57 -2.78
N ALA A 418 -13.65 25.66 -2.08
CA ALA A 418 -12.88 25.96 -0.88
C ALA A 418 -11.54 26.69 -1.17
N GLY A 419 -11.25 26.99 -2.44
CA GLY A 419 -10.08 27.75 -2.89
C GLY A 419 -8.78 26.96 -2.91
N VAL A 420 -8.84 25.62 -2.90
CA VAL A 420 -7.65 24.76 -2.96
C VAL A 420 -7.00 24.87 -4.34
N ASN A 421 -5.71 25.24 -4.36
CA ASN A 421 -4.93 25.29 -5.59
C ASN A 421 -4.41 23.90 -5.94
N SER A 422 -4.41 23.56 -7.23
CA SER A 422 -3.85 22.29 -7.73
C SER A 422 -3.43 22.40 -9.19
N PHE A 423 -2.81 21.33 -9.70
CA PHE A 423 -2.44 21.19 -11.11
C PHE A 423 -2.68 19.75 -11.59
N GLY A 424 -2.43 19.52 -12.88
CA GLY A 424 -2.71 18.25 -13.53
C GLY A 424 -4.22 18.03 -13.77
N GLN A 425 -4.55 16.95 -14.45
CA GLN A 425 -5.92 16.62 -14.81
C GLN A 425 -6.61 15.96 -13.62
N ALA A 426 -7.69 16.60 -13.12
CA ALA A 426 -8.43 16.11 -11.97
C ALA A 426 -9.05 14.72 -12.19
N ASN A 427 -9.52 14.43 -13.41
CA ASN A 427 -10.21 13.18 -13.78
C ASN A 427 -11.28 12.75 -12.76
N ALA A 428 -11.95 13.74 -12.15
CA ALA A 428 -12.80 13.52 -11.00
C ALA A 428 -13.98 12.58 -11.29
N ALA A 429 -14.51 12.57 -12.52
CA ALA A 429 -15.61 11.71 -12.91
C ALA A 429 -15.26 10.21 -13.03
N GLN A 430 -13.96 9.87 -13.12
CA GLN A 430 -13.48 8.50 -13.33
C GLN A 430 -12.18 8.24 -12.55
N LEU A 431 -12.12 8.70 -11.29
CA LEU A 431 -10.93 8.56 -10.46
C LEU A 431 -10.69 7.08 -10.15
N ALA A 432 -9.52 6.55 -10.54
CA ALA A 432 -9.21 5.12 -10.44
C ALA A 432 -8.20 4.76 -9.33
N TRP A 433 -8.13 5.57 -8.26
CA TRP A 433 -7.32 5.28 -7.08
C TRP A 433 -8.17 4.57 -6.03
N PRO A 434 -7.63 3.55 -5.32
CA PRO A 434 -8.40 2.80 -4.34
C PRO A 434 -8.85 3.71 -3.20
N LEU A 435 -10.11 3.57 -2.79
CA LEU A 435 -10.67 4.36 -1.68
C LEU A 435 -10.49 3.67 -0.33
N ASP A 436 -10.32 2.35 -0.35
CA ASP A 436 -10.20 1.55 0.85
C ASP A 436 -9.28 0.33 0.67
N ARG A 437 -9.13 -0.40 1.78
CA ARG A 437 -8.34 -1.63 1.84
C ARG A 437 -8.87 -2.73 0.92
N ALA A 438 -10.18 -2.85 0.72
CA ALA A 438 -10.75 -3.91 -0.10
C ALA A 438 -10.39 -3.72 -1.57
N GLU A 439 -10.48 -2.50 -2.08
CA GLU A 439 -10.04 -2.14 -3.43
C GLU A 439 -8.53 -2.29 -3.61
N ALA A 440 -7.75 -1.86 -2.62
CA ALA A 440 -6.30 -2.01 -2.65
C ALA A 440 -5.87 -3.49 -2.68
N LEU A 441 -6.57 -4.38 -1.97
CA LEU A 441 -6.33 -5.82 -2.03
C LEU A 441 -6.69 -6.42 -3.39
N GLN A 442 -7.78 -5.98 -4.03
CA GLN A 442 -8.12 -6.39 -5.39
C GLN A 442 -7.03 -5.98 -6.38
N GLN A 443 -6.50 -4.77 -6.23
CA GLN A 443 -5.39 -4.28 -7.04
C GLN A 443 -4.12 -5.12 -6.83
N LEU A 444 -3.80 -5.48 -5.58
CA LEU A 444 -2.68 -6.37 -5.26
C LEU A 444 -2.85 -7.74 -5.95
N GLU A 445 -4.02 -8.36 -5.83
CA GLU A 445 -4.27 -9.66 -6.46
C GLU A 445 -4.18 -9.60 -7.98
N ALA A 446 -4.70 -8.53 -8.60
CA ALA A 446 -4.58 -8.29 -10.04
C ALA A 446 -3.10 -8.16 -10.46
N PHE A 447 -2.30 -7.41 -9.70
CA PHE A 447 -0.86 -7.27 -9.95
C PHE A 447 -0.15 -8.63 -9.86
N ILE A 448 -0.34 -9.37 -8.77
CA ILE A 448 0.30 -10.68 -8.55
C ILE A 448 -0.03 -11.65 -9.69
N ALA A 449 -1.27 -11.65 -10.16
CA ALA A 449 -1.73 -12.59 -11.19
C ALA A 449 -1.34 -12.19 -12.62
N LYS A 450 -1.25 -10.89 -12.92
CA LYS A 450 -1.19 -10.40 -14.31
C LYS A 450 0.06 -9.60 -14.69
N ALA A 451 0.77 -9.04 -13.72
CA ALA A 451 1.89 -8.13 -13.98
C ALA A 451 3.19 -8.57 -13.28
N LEU A 452 3.11 -9.13 -12.07
CA LEU A 452 4.29 -9.64 -11.37
C LEU A 452 5.14 -10.61 -12.21
N PRO A 453 4.59 -11.54 -13.02
CA PRO A 453 5.42 -12.45 -13.83
C PRO A 453 6.43 -11.74 -14.74
N ASP A 454 6.07 -10.59 -15.27
CA ASP A 454 6.87 -9.81 -16.22
C ASP A 454 7.54 -8.58 -15.58
N PHE A 455 7.24 -8.30 -14.30
CA PHE A 455 7.76 -7.13 -13.58
C PHE A 455 9.29 -7.06 -13.60
N GLY A 456 9.96 -8.18 -13.28
CA GLY A 456 11.42 -8.23 -13.18
C GLY A 456 12.07 -7.93 -14.53
N ASP A 457 11.67 -8.68 -15.57
CA ASP A 457 12.24 -8.54 -16.91
C ASP A 457 12.17 -7.10 -17.43
N PHE A 458 11.06 -6.39 -17.20
CA PHE A 458 10.80 -5.07 -17.76
C PHE A 458 10.81 -3.93 -16.72
N GLN A 459 11.47 -4.13 -15.57
CA GLN A 459 11.48 -3.16 -14.47
C GLN A 459 12.00 -1.77 -14.88
N ASP A 460 12.99 -1.74 -15.78
CA ASP A 460 13.63 -0.53 -16.29
C ASP A 460 13.18 -0.15 -17.72
N ALA A 461 12.21 -0.87 -18.30
CA ALA A 461 11.71 -0.58 -19.65
C ALA A 461 10.69 0.57 -19.64
N MET A 462 10.65 1.33 -20.72
CA MET A 462 9.76 2.47 -20.92
C MET A 462 9.12 2.40 -22.30
N SER A 463 7.85 2.77 -22.45
CA SER A 463 7.23 2.85 -23.77
C SER A 463 6.06 3.83 -23.79
N HIS A 464 5.92 4.57 -24.90
CA HIS A 464 4.72 5.39 -25.12
C HIS A 464 3.45 4.56 -25.40
N ARG A 465 3.57 3.23 -25.53
CA ARG A 465 2.46 2.31 -25.78
C ARG A 465 1.93 1.64 -24.51
N ALA A 466 2.63 1.81 -23.39
CA ALA A 466 2.32 1.17 -22.11
C ALA A 466 2.80 2.07 -20.97
N TRP A 467 1.88 2.86 -20.41
CA TRP A 467 2.20 3.91 -19.44
C TRP A 467 2.49 3.34 -18.03
N ARG A 468 1.96 2.16 -17.73
CA ARG A 468 2.13 1.43 -16.47
C ARG A 468 3.14 0.29 -16.59
N MET A 469 3.38 -0.21 -17.80
CA MET A 469 4.17 -1.40 -18.04
C MET A 469 3.67 -2.56 -17.15
N PHE A 470 4.56 -3.18 -16.37
CA PHE A 470 4.23 -4.30 -15.49
C PHE A 470 4.31 -3.90 -14.01
N HIS A 471 4.14 -2.61 -13.69
CA HIS A 471 4.21 -2.10 -12.33
C HIS A 471 2.89 -2.28 -11.56
N SER A 472 3.01 -2.35 -10.23
CA SER A 472 1.90 -2.70 -9.33
C SER A 472 0.90 -1.58 -9.06
N LEU A 473 1.31 -0.32 -9.22
CA LEU A 473 0.54 0.87 -8.82
C LEU A 473 0.13 0.89 -7.33
N LEU A 474 0.76 0.08 -6.47
CA LEU A 474 0.36 -0.06 -5.06
C LEU A 474 0.92 1.02 -4.13
N SER A 475 1.76 1.92 -4.64
CA SER A 475 2.46 2.91 -3.82
C SER A 475 1.51 3.85 -3.09
N PHE A 476 0.41 4.28 -3.71
CA PHE A 476 -0.62 5.07 -3.04
C PHE A 476 -1.24 4.34 -1.85
N ALA A 477 -1.71 3.11 -2.05
CA ALA A 477 -2.33 2.30 -1.01
C ALA A 477 -1.35 1.91 0.12
N LEU A 478 -0.07 1.70 -0.21
CA LEU A 478 0.98 1.50 0.79
C LEU A 478 1.24 2.78 1.59
N ASN A 479 1.36 3.93 0.95
CA ASN A 479 1.75 5.17 1.62
C ASN A 479 0.59 5.81 2.40
N THR A 480 -0.66 5.52 2.04
CA THR A 480 -1.85 5.83 2.84
C THR A 480 -2.23 4.72 3.83
N LYS A 481 -1.42 3.66 3.92
CA LYS A 481 -1.55 2.56 4.90
C LYS A 481 -2.80 1.68 4.75
N MET A 482 -3.49 1.74 3.62
CA MET A 482 -4.60 0.83 3.28
C MET A 482 -4.12 -0.63 3.15
N LEU A 483 -2.89 -0.82 2.66
CA LEU A 483 -2.21 -2.12 2.59
C LEU A 483 -1.05 -2.20 3.57
N ASP A 484 -0.91 -3.31 4.29
CA ASP A 484 0.27 -3.62 5.09
C ASP A 484 1.40 -4.11 4.16
N PRO A 485 2.60 -3.51 4.18
CA PRO A 485 3.71 -3.95 3.34
C PRO A 485 4.10 -5.43 3.57
N ARG A 486 3.79 -6.00 4.74
CA ARG A 486 3.97 -7.44 5.05
C ARG A 486 3.10 -8.32 4.19
N GLU A 487 1.86 -7.92 3.93
CA GLU A 487 0.96 -8.72 3.10
C GLU A 487 1.39 -8.69 1.64
N VAL A 488 1.82 -7.52 1.15
CA VAL A 488 2.31 -7.37 -0.23
C VAL A 488 3.55 -8.25 -0.47
N VAL A 489 4.50 -8.22 0.46
CA VAL A 489 5.69 -9.09 0.42
C VAL A 489 5.31 -10.56 0.49
N ALA A 490 4.41 -10.94 1.39
CA ALA A 490 3.95 -12.31 1.54
C ALA A 490 3.26 -12.83 0.27
N ARG A 491 2.47 -12.01 -0.42
CA ARG A 491 1.80 -12.40 -1.67
C ARG A 491 2.79 -12.67 -2.80
N ALA A 492 3.85 -11.86 -2.93
CA ALA A 492 4.91 -12.11 -3.90
C ALA A 492 5.71 -13.39 -3.58
N ASP A 493 6.02 -13.62 -2.31
CA ASP A 493 6.69 -14.84 -1.83
C ASP A 493 5.84 -16.09 -2.12
N VAL A 494 4.53 -16.03 -1.85
CA VAL A 494 3.59 -17.11 -2.19
C VAL A 494 3.55 -17.38 -3.69
N ALA A 495 3.51 -16.34 -4.54
CA ALA A 495 3.53 -16.50 -5.99
C ALA A 495 4.80 -17.21 -6.49
N TRP A 496 5.96 -16.87 -5.91
CA TRP A 496 7.21 -17.55 -6.20
C TRP A 496 7.20 -19.01 -5.72
N ARG A 497 6.80 -19.29 -4.48
CA ARG A 497 6.71 -20.66 -3.96
C ARG A 497 5.74 -21.54 -4.74
N ALA A 498 4.70 -20.96 -5.33
CA ALA A 498 3.77 -21.65 -6.22
C ALA A 498 4.35 -21.93 -7.62
N GLY A 499 5.54 -21.41 -7.94
CA GLY A 499 6.17 -21.53 -9.25
C GLY A 499 5.60 -20.57 -10.30
N SER A 500 4.76 -19.61 -9.91
CA SER A 500 4.12 -18.67 -10.85
C SER A 500 5.08 -17.60 -11.38
N VAL A 501 6.14 -17.29 -10.63
CA VAL A 501 7.15 -16.29 -10.98
C VAL A 501 8.54 -16.77 -10.59
N SER A 502 9.58 -16.23 -11.24
CA SER A 502 10.96 -16.56 -10.90
C SER A 502 11.37 -15.98 -9.53
N LEU A 503 12.41 -16.55 -8.92
CA LEU A 503 12.99 -16.00 -7.69
C LEU A 503 13.52 -14.58 -7.91
N ALA A 504 14.16 -14.31 -9.04
CA ALA A 504 14.71 -12.99 -9.38
C ALA A 504 13.62 -11.93 -9.48
N THR A 505 12.46 -12.29 -10.05
CA THR A 505 11.29 -11.43 -10.15
C THR A 505 10.69 -11.12 -8.77
N ALA A 506 10.45 -12.16 -7.95
CA ALA A 506 9.88 -11.98 -6.63
C ALA A 506 10.82 -11.21 -5.68
N GLU A 507 12.12 -11.56 -5.66
CA GLU A 507 13.14 -10.84 -4.89
C GLU A 507 13.24 -9.39 -5.34
N GLY A 508 13.29 -9.15 -6.66
CA GLY A 508 13.36 -7.81 -7.24
C GLY A 508 12.19 -6.92 -6.79
N PHE A 509 10.97 -7.45 -6.80
CA PHE A 509 9.79 -6.74 -6.31
C PHE A 509 9.83 -6.51 -4.79
N ILE A 510 10.08 -7.57 -4.02
CA ILE A 510 10.16 -7.52 -2.55
C ILE A 510 11.22 -6.51 -2.08
N ARG A 511 12.37 -6.45 -2.75
CA ARG A 511 13.46 -5.50 -2.46
C ARG A 511 13.06 -4.04 -2.58
N GLN A 512 12.09 -3.71 -3.45
CA GLN A 512 11.60 -2.34 -3.54
C GLN A 512 10.82 -1.93 -2.27
N ILE A 513 10.19 -2.90 -1.60
CA ILE A 513 9.34 -2.66 -0.43
C ILE A 513 10.17 -2.80 0.85
N VAL A 514 10.63 -4.00 1.19
CA VAL A 514 11.33 -4.23 2.47
C VAL A 514 12.79 -3.73 2.44
N GLY A 515 13.32 -3.41 1.25
CA GLY A 515 14.62 -2.77 1.07
C GLY A 515 14.47 -1.27 0.91
N TRP A 516 14.21 -0.80 -0.30
CA TRP A 516 14.23 0.63 -0.64
C TRP A 516 13.23 1.46 0.16
N ARG A 517 11.94 1.10 0.20
CA ARG A 517 10.93 1.90 0.91
C ARG A 517 11.25 2.06 2.41
N GLU A 518 11.57 0.97 3.10
CA GLU A 518 11.94 1.02 4.53
C GLU A 518 13.28 1.77 4.76
N TYR A 519 14.27 1.56 3.89
CA TYR A 519 15.56 2.26 3.96
C TYR A 519 15.40 3.77 3.77
N ILE A 520 14.60 4.20 2.80
CA ILE A 520 14.33 5.60 2.50
C ILE A 520 13.66 6.29 3.70
N ARG A 521 12.68 5.64 4.35
CA ARG A 521 12.07 6.15 5.59
C ARG A 521 13.09 6.33 6.70
N GLY A 522 13.88 5.29 6.97
CA GLY A 522 14.89 5.35 8.03
C GLY A 522 15.97 6.39 7.75
N PHE A 523 16.34 6.56 6.48
CA PHE A 523 17.28 7.60 6.05
C PHE A 523 16.70 9.00 6.25
N TYR A 524 15.44 9.23 5.85
CA TYR A 524 14.75 10.51 6.04
C TYR A 524 14.76 10.94 7.51
N TRP A 525 14.27 10.10 8.42
CA TRP A 525 14.20 10.44 9.85
C TRP A 525 15.56 10.62 10.50
N ALA A 526 16.61 10.00 9.97
CA ALA A 526 17.96 10.13 10.50
C ALA A 526 18.68 11.42 10.08
N HIS A 527 18.24 12.09 9.01
CA HIS A 527 18.93 13.26 8.44
C HIS A 527 18.08 14.53 8.43
N MET A 528 16.78 14.44 8.73
CA MET A 528 15.94 15.62 8.90
C MET A 528 16.21 16.32 10.24
N PRO A 529 16.10 17.66 10.30
CA PRO A 529 15.57 18.54 9.24
C PRO A 529 16.58 19.01 8.17
N GLU A 530 17.88 18.92 8.41
CA GLU A 530 18.91 19.57 7.57
C GLU A 530 19.04 18.96 6.16
N TYR A 531 18.48 17.76 5.95
CA TYR A 531 18.56 17.07 4.66
C TYR A 531 17.89 17.84 3.50
N VAL A 532 16.85 18.63 3.78
CA VAL A 532 16.15 19.41 2.74
C VAL A 532 17.03 20.48 2.09
N GLU A 533 18.09 20.91 2.78
CA GLU A 533 18.98 21.99 2.35
C GLU A 533 20.16 21.50 1.48
N GLN A 534 20.28 20.19 1.23
CA GLN A 534 21.40 19.62 0.52
C GLN A 534 21.44 20.08 -0.95
N ASN A 535 22.57 20.68 -1.35
CA ASN A 535 22.81 21.13 -2.72
C ASN A 535 24.31 21.13 -3.05
N VAL A 536 24.93 19.95 -3.03
CA VAL A 536 26.38 19.78 -3.22
C VAL A 536 26.89 20.44 -4.49
N PHE A 537 26.07 20.57 -5.55
CA PHE A 537 26.47 21.15 -6.82
C PHE A 537 26.17 22.64 -6.97
N GLY A 538 25.46 23.26 -6.02
CA GLY A 538 25.02 24.66 -6.13
C GLY A 538 24.11 24.90 -7.33
N HIS A 539 23.24 23.95 -7.65
CA HIS A 539 22.26 24.10 -8.73
C HIS A 539 21.15 25.06 -8.31
N ALA A 540 20.75 25.95 -9.21
CA ALA A 540 19.85 27.06 -8.89
C ALA A 540 18.94 27.47 -10.07
N ARG A 541 18.89 26.68 -11.16
CA ARG A 541 18.00 27.01 -12.29
C ARG A 541 16.56 26.65 -11.95
N SER A 542 15.64 27.54 -12.31
CA SER A 542 14.20 27.29 -12.20
C SER A 542 13.77 26.12 -13.08
N LEU A 543 12.69 25.44 -12.68
CA LEU A 543 12.02 24.46 -13.53
C LEU A 543 11.44 25.16 -14.76
N PRO A 544 11.71 24.65 -15.97
CA PRO A 544 11.08 25.14 -17.20
C PRO A 544 9.55 25.01 -17.16
N GLY A 545 8.84 25.89 -17.87
CA GLY A 545 7.37 25.93 -17.91
C GLY A 545 6.73 24.61 -18.34
N TRP A 546 7.42 23.82 -19.17
CA TRP A 546 6.93 22.52 -19.62
C TRP A 546 6.86 21.44 -18.54
N PHE A 547 7.43 21.64 -17.34
CA PHE A 547 7.14 20.79 -16.18
C PHE A 547 5.66 20.82 -15.76
N TRP A 548 4.94 21.88 -16.14
CA TRP A 548 3.56 22.12 -15.74
C TRP A 548 2.53 21.86 -16.84
N ASN A 549 2.98 21.76 -18.10
CA ASN A 549 2.08 21.58 -19.25
C ASN A 549 2.52 20.46 -20.22
N GLY A 550 3.70 19.86 -20.04
CA GLY A 550 4.23 18.79 -20.90
C GLY A 550 4.67 19.23 -22.31
N GLN A 551 4.64 20.53 -22.63
CA GLN A 551 4.91 21.06 -23.96
C GLN A 551 6.41 21.23 -24.22
N THR A 552 7.08 20.13 -24.56
CA THR A 552 8.49 20.13 -24.97
C THR A 552 8.69 19.28 -26.24
N ARG A 553 9.71 19.58 -27.05
CA ARG A 553 10.06 18.79 -28.24
C ARG A 553 10.85 17.52 -27.88
N MET A 554 11.35 17.42 -26.65
CA MET A 554 11.96 16.21 -26.11
C MET A 554 10.90 15.15 -25.84
N ARG A 555 10.63 14.28 -26.82
CA ARG A 555 9.54 13.28 -26.77
C ARG A 555 9.50 12.42 -25.50
N CYS A 556 10.66 12.06 -24.94
CA CYS A 556 10.73 11.31 -23.68
C CYS A 556 10.19 12.13 -22.48
N LEU A 557 10.54 13.41 -22.37
CA LEU A 557 10.06 14.30 -21.32
C LEU A 557 8.61 14.70 -21.54
N ALA A 558 8.22 15.01 -22.78
CA ALA A 558 6.82 15.29 -23.12
C ALA A 558 5.90 14.14 -22.69
N HIS A 559 6.33 12.89 -22.96
CA HIS A 559 5.56 11.72 -22.54
C HIS A 559 5.58 11.51 -21.02
N ALA A 560 6.76 11.50 -20.39
CA ALA A 560 6.87 11.24 -18.95
C ALA A 560 6.13 12.31 -18.12
N ILE A 561 6.27 13.59 -18.47
CA ILE A 561 5.60 14.69 -17.77
C ILE A 561 4.12 14.75 -18.11
N GLY A 562 3.76 14.57 -19.39
CA GLY A 562 2.36 14.49 -19.81
C GLY A 562 1.61 13.39 -19.05
N GLN A 563 2.22 12.20 -18.94
CA GLN A 563 1.69 11.11 -18.13
C GLN A 563 1.57 11.48 -16.65
N SER A 564 2.58 12.13 -16.05
CA SER A 564 2.49 12.58 -14.67
C SER A 564 1.36 13.58 -14.43
N LEU A 565 1.11 14.50 -15.38
CA LEU A 565 0.04 15.49 -15.32
C LEU A 565 -1.34 14.89 -15.62
N GLU A 566 -1.42 13.81 -16.39
CA GLU A 566 -2.69 13.17 -16.73
C GLU A 566 -3.09 12.12 -15.69
N GLN A 567 -2.14 11.34 -15.20
CA GLN A 567 -2.39 10.14 -14.41
C GLN A 567 -1.92 10.28 -12.96
N ALA A 568 -1.34 11.42 -12.54
CA ALA A 568 -0.67 11.56 -11.24
C ALA A 568 0.38 10.45 -10.97
N TYR A 569 0.92 9.84 -12.02
CA TYR A 569 1.76 8.65 -11.95
C TYR A 569 2.78 8.60 -13.09
N ALA A 570 4.03 8.33 -12.71
CA ALA A 570 5.08 7.82 -13.58
C ALA A 570 5.77 6.67 -12.85
N HIS A 571 6.22 5.66 -13.58
CA HIS A 571 6.94 4.55 -12.97
C HIS A 571 8.40 4.94 -12.64
N HIS A 572 9.05 4.15 -11.79
CA HIS A 572 10.32 4.54 -11.13
C HIS A 572 11.39 5.03 -12.12
N ILE A 573 11.60 4.32 -13.23
CA ILE A 573 12.67 4.66 -14.17
C ILE A 573 12.37 5.91 -15.01
N GLN A 574 11.09 6.28 -15.22
CA GLN A 574 10.72 7.58 -15.80
C GLN A 574 11.09 8.72 -14.84
N ARG A 575 10.76 8.57 -13.55
CA ARG A 575 11.13 9.54 -12.50
C ARG A 575 12.65 9.69 -12.43
N LEU A 576 13.39 8.58 -12.33
CA LEU A 576 14.83 8.63 -12.15
C LEU A 576 15.60 9.03 -13.42
N MET A 577 15.42 8.30 -14.53
CA MET A 577 16.31 8.35 -15.69
C MET A 577 15.83 9.23 -16.84
N VAL A 578 14.59 9.72 -16.78
CA VAL A 578 14.07 10.71 -17.74
C VAL A 578 14.02 12.08 -17.06
N ILE A 579 13.06 12.29 -16.15
CA ILE A 579 12.82 13.61 -15.54
C ILE A 579 13.98 13.99 -14.61
N GLY A 580 14.33 13.11 -13.68
CA GLY A 580 15.39 13.31 -12.70
C GLY A 580 16.77 13.48 -13.32
N ASN A 581 17.12 12.61 -14.26
CA ASN A 581 18.36 12.70 -15.06
C ASN A 581 18.45 14.05 -15.79
N PHE A 582 17.38 14.49 -16.46
CA PHE A 582 17.39 15.81 -17.10
C PHE A 582 17.57 16.94 -16.09
N ALA A 583 16.83 16.92 -14.99
CA ALA A 583 16.91 17.96 -13.96
C ALA A 583 18.35 18.13 -13.42
N LEU A 584 19.01 17.00 -13.14
CA LEU A 584 20.39 16.96 -12.67
C LEU A 584 21.37 17.48 -13.73
N LEU A 585 21.21 17.02 -14.98
CA LEU A 585 22.05 17.41 -16.10
C LEU A 585 21.92 18.90 -16.43
N ALA A 586 20.69 19.44 -16.44
CA ALA A 586 20.40 20.85 -16.70
C ALA A 586 20.80 21.77 -15.54
N GLY A 587 21.00 21.23 -14.34
CA GLY A 587 21.38 22.01 -13.17
C GLY A 587 20.21 22.76 -12.53
N LEU A 588 19.04 22.12 -12.51
CA LEU A 588 17.82 22.65 -11.87
C LEU A 588 17.98 22.66 -10.35
N ASP A 589 17.36 23.65 -9.70
CA ASP A 589 17.32 23.76 -8.24
C ASP A 589 16.69 22.49 -7.63
N PRO A 590 17.44 21.73 -6.80
CA PRO A 590 16.92 20.51 -6.19
C PRO A 590 15.70 20.76 -5.29
N THR A 591 15.56 21.96 -4.71
CA THR A 591 14.39 22.32 -3.89
C THR A 591 13.14 22.40 -4.75
N ALA A 592 13.23 23.04 -5.91
CA ALA A 592 12.12 23.18 -6.84
C ALA A 592 11.77 21.82 -7.50
N VAL A 593 12.78 20.97 -7.76
CA VAL A 593 12.57 19.60 -8.25
C VAL A 593 11.84 18.76 -7.19
N HIS A 594 12.28 18.81 -5.93
CA HIS A 594 11.62 18.18 -4.78
C HIS A 594 10.14 18.59 -4.67
N ARG A 595 9.84 19.89 -4.69
CA ARG A 595 8.46 20.38 -4.61
C ARG A 595 7.59 19.88 -5.77
N TRP A 596 8.14 19.80 -6.98
CA TRP A 596 7.42 19.25 -8.13
C TRP A 596 7.12 17.76 -7.96
N TYR A 597 8.11 16.95 -7.55
CA TYR A 597 7.92 15.53 -7.28
C TYR A 597 6.91 15.26 -6.15
N LEU A 598 6.97 16.05 -5.06
CA LEU A 598 6.05 15.96 -3.93
C LEU A 598 4.62 16.32 -4.32
N GLY A 599 4.47 17.24 -5.27
CA GLY A 599 3.18 17.71 -5.78
C GLY A 599 2.54 16.77 -6.80
N VAL A 600 3.31 16.32 -7.81
CA VAL A 600 2.76 15.72 -9.04
C VAL A 600 2.27 14.28 -8.86
N TYR A 601 2.86 13.51 -7.95
CA TYR A 601 2.56 12.09 -7.82
C TYR A 601 1.59 11.80 -6.67
N VAL A 602 0.59 10.96 -6.95
CA VAL A 602 -0.43 10.53 -5.97
C VAL A 602 0.20 9.86 -4.73
N ASP A 603 1.36 9.23 -4.91
CA ASP A 603 2.04 8.44 -3.88
C ASP A 603 3.13 9.21 -3.12
N ALA A 604 3.32 10.49 -3.40
CA ALA A 604 4.40 11.27 -2.82
C ALA A 604 4.04 11.82 -1.44
N PHE A 605 4.85 11.49 -0.45
CA PHE A 605 4.89 12.12 0.87
C PHE A 605 6.36 12.40 1.17
N GLU A 606 6.66 13.44 1.96
CA GLU A 606 8.04 13.94 2.06
C GLU A 606 9.05 12.85 2.45
N TRP A 607 8.70 11.96 3.38
CA TRP A 607 9.62 10.89 3.82
C TRP A 607 10.08 9.95 2.72
N VAL A 608 9.24 9.68 1.71
CA VAL A 608 9.55 8.78 0.61
C VAL A 608 10.07 9.56 -0.60
N GLU A 609 9.56 10.77 -0.81
CA GLU A 609 9.89 11.56 -1.98
C GLU A 609 11.25 12.28 -1.81
N LEU A 610 11.49 12.96 -0.68
CA LEU A 610 12.65 13.82 -0.49
C LEU A 610 13.99 13.06 -0.65
N PRO A 611 14.23 11.88 -0.03
CA PRO A 611 15.48 11.15 -0.24
C PRO A 611 15.61 10.59 -1.65
N ASN A 612 14.52 10.17 -2.29
CA ASN A 612 14.57 9.73 -3.68
C ASN A 612 14.91 10.90 -4.62
N THR A 613 14.41 12.10 -4.35
CA THR A 613 14.69 13.27 -5.17
C THR A 613 16.09 13.83 -4.91
N LEU A 614 16.39 14.29 -3.69
CA LEU A 614 17.68 14.93 -3.38
C LEU A 614 18.84 13.94 -3.47
N GLY A 615 18.72 12.78 -2.84
CA GLY A 615 19.80 11.80 -2.78
C GLY A 615 19.92 10.97 -4.05
N MET A 616 18.89 10.18 -4.35
CA MET A 616 18.98 9.19 -5.44
C MET A 616 19.00 9.86 -6.82
N SER A 617 18.10 10.80 -7.06
CA SER A 617 17.95 11.42 -8.38
C SER A 617 18.92 12.56 -8.62
N GLN A 618 18.97 13.53 -7.72
CA GLN A 618 19.75 14.77 -7.91
C GLN A 618 21.18 14.68 -7.35
N PHE A 619 21.50 13.65 -6.57
CA PHE A 619 22.82 13.51 -5.93
C PHE A 619 23.22 14.78 -5.15
N ALA A 620 22.23 15.53 -4.68
CA ALA A 620 22.37 16.82 -4.03
C ALA A 620 23.02 16.67 -2.64
N ASP A 621 22.93 15.47 -2.06
CA ASP A 621 23.57 15.09 -0.79
C ASP A 621 25.05 14.69 -0.93
N GLY A 622 25.64 14.78 -2.12
CA GLY A 622 27.05 14.42 -2.33
C GLY A 622 27.36 12.93 -2.20
N GLY A 623 26.34 12.08 -2.21
CA GLY A 623 26.46 10.62 -2.18
C GLY A 623 26.28 10.00 -0.80
N LEU A 624 25.57 10.68 0.10
CA LEU A 624 25.15 10.10 1.38
C LEU A 624 24.19 8.92 1.15
N LEU A 625 23.20 9.06 0.27
CA LEU A 625 22.25 8.01 -0.06
C LEU A 625 22.73 7.10 -1.20
N ALA A 626 23.22 7.69 -2.30
CA ALA A 626 23.59 6.99 -3.52
C ALA A 626 25.11 7.04 -3.76
N THR A 627 25.70 5.96 -4.30
CA THR A 627 27.17 5.89 -4.49
C THR A 627 27.67 6.56 -5.77
N LYS A 628 26.76 6.93 -6.68
CA LYS A 628 27.05 7.65 -7.93
C LYS A 628 25.81 8.42 -8.39
N PRO A 629 25.97 9.52 -9.13
CA PRO A 629 24.85 10.20 -9.77
C PRO A 629 24.23 9.32 -10.87
N TYR A 630 22.90 9.26 -10.92
CA TYR A 630 22.13 8.56 -11.95
C TYR A 630 21.91 9.44 -13.19
N VAL A 631 23.02 9.76 -13.87
CA VAL A 631 23.00 10.51 -15.13
C VAL A 631 23.29 9.61 -16.33
N SER A 632 22.64 9.90 -17.45
CA SER A 632 22.87 9.20 -18.71
C SER A 632 22.60 10.07 -19.92
N SER A 633 23.28 9.78 -21.03
CA SER A 633 23.01 10.39 -22.33
C SER A 633 21.81 9.73 -23.03
N ALA A 634 21.47 10.20 -24.23
CA ALA A 634 20.36 9.66 -25.02
C ALA A 634 20.49 8.16 -25.32
N ALA A 635 21.71 7.61 -25.29
CA ALA A 635 21.97 6.19 -25.55
C ALA A 635 21.28 5.26 -24.53
N TYR A 636 21.13 5.68 -23.27
CA TYR A 636 20.41 4.89 -22.28
C TYR A 636 18.90 4.93 -22.56
N ILE A 637 18.34 6.12 -22.77
CA ILE A 637 16.91 6.31 -23.04
C ILE A 637 16.52 5.54 -24.30
N ASP A 638 17.34 5.58 -25.35
CA ASP A 638 17.10 4.84 -26.58
C ASP A 638 17.12 3.32 -26.41
N ARG A 639 18.02 2.79 -25.57
CA ARG A 639 18.11 1.35 -25.32
C ARG A 639 16.92 0.83 -24.52
N MET A 640 16.44 1.64 -23.58
CA MET A 640 15.40 1.23 -22.62
C MET A 640 14.00 1.70 -23.02
N SER A 641 13.85 2.41 -24.14
CA SER A 641 12.56 2.94 -24.57
C SER A 641 12.36 2.96 -26.09
N ASP A 642 11.14 3.24 -26.51
CA ASP A 642 10.80 3.57 -27.89
C ASP A 642 10.60 5.09 -28.13
N TYR A 643 11.05 5.94 -27.19
CA TYR A 643 10.84 7.39 -27.26
C TYR A 643 11.65 8.08 -28.36
N CYS A 644 12.90 7.64 -28.58
CA CYS A 644 13.77 8.29 -29.56
C CYS A 644 13.29 8.12 -31.00
N LYS A 645 12.49 7.08 -31.29
CA LYS A 645 11.85 6.91 -32.60
C LYS A 645 10.84 8.03 -32.81
N GLY A 646 11.02 8.83 -33.87
CA GLY A 646 10.14 9.95 -34.18
C GLY A 646 10.29 11.17 -33.26
N CYS A 647 11.35 11.23 -32.43
CA CYS A 647 11.67 12.43 -31.65
C CYS A 647 12.13 13.59 -32.57
N HIS A 648 11.88 14.83 -32.16
CA HIS A 648 12.46 16.01 -32.81
C HIS A 648 14.00 15.99 -32.75
N TYR A 649 14.60 15.37 -31.75
CA TYR A 649 16.05 15.33 -31.62
C TYR A 649 16.64 14.01 -32.11
N ASP A 650 17.82 14.09 -32.73
CA ASP A 650 18.63 12.93 -33.08
C ASP A 650 19.51 12.52 -31.88
N LYS A 651 19.26 11.31 -31.39
CA LYS A 651 20.01 10.66 -30.30
C LYS A 651 21.51 10.48 -30.56
N LYS A 652 21.96 10.53 -31.82
CA LYS A 652 23.38 10.32 -32.19
C LYS A 652 24.19 11.61 -32.16
N LEU A 653 23.53 12.76 -32.32
CA LEU A 653 24.20 14.07 -32.40
C LEU A 653 24.49 14.62 -30.99
N ARG A 654 25.64 15.25 -30.83
CA ARG A 654 26.07 15.91 -29.58
C ARG A 654 25.98 17.43 -29.64
N THR A 655 25.94 18.01 -30.83
CA THR A 655 25.89 19.46 -31.08
C THR A 655 25.07 19.73 -32.34
N GLY A 656 24.59 20.97 -32.49
CA GLY A 656 23.71 21.41 -33.57
C GLY A 656 22.24 21.38 -33.16
N GLU A 657 21.40 22.04 -33.97
CA GLU A 657 19.98 22.31 -33.66
C GLU A 657 19.16 21.04 -33.36
N ARG A 658 19.49 19.93 -34.04
CA ARG A 658 18.81 18.64 -33.91
C ARG A 658 19.45 17.73 -32.85
N ALA A 659 20.50 18.14 -32.15
CA ALA A 659 21.15 17.28 -31.16
C ALA A 659 20.28 17.04 -29.93
N CYS A 660 20.22 15.79 -29.48
CA CYS A 660 19.51 15.47 -28.25
C CYS A 660 20.14 16.18 -27.05
N PRO A 661 19.37 17.00 -26.29
CA PRO A 661 19.91 17.78 -25.17
C PRO A 661 20.65 16.94 -24.12
N TYR A 662 20.21 15.70 -23.87
CA TYR A 662 20.88 14.78 -22.94
C TYR A 662 22.34 14.52 -23.31
N ASN A 663 22.72 14.55 -24.59
CA ASN A 663 24.08 14.22 -25.02
C ASN A 663 25.07 15.33 -24.63
N SER A 664 24.74 16.59 -24.94
CA SER A 664 25.61 17.72 -24.61
C SER A 664 25.65 17.95 -23.11
N LEU A 665 24.47 17.95 -22.46
CA LEU A 665 24.36 18.16 -21.02
C LEU A 665 25.06 17.05 -20.22
N TYR A 666 25.07 15.80 -20.69
CA TYR A 666 25.78 14.70 -20.04
C TYR A 666 27.28 14.94 -19.92
N TRP A 667 27.94 15.30 -21.03
CA TRP A 667 29.38 15.52 -21.02
C TRP A 667 29.75 16.81 -20.29
N ASP A 668 28.97 17.86 -20.50
CA ASP A 668 29.12 19.10 -19.75
C ASP A 668 28.99 18.87 -18.23
N PHE A 669 28.00 18.08 -17.77
CA PHE A 669 27.81 17.77 -16.35
C PHE A 669 29.09 17.22 -15.70
N PHE A 670 29.75 16.25 -16.33
CA PHE A 670 31.01 15.71 -15.81
C PHE A 670 32.17 16.71 -15.91
N ALA A 671 32.21 17.53 -16.96
CA ALA A 671 33.23 18.56 -17.08
C ALA A 671 33.09 19.64 -15.99
N ARG A 672 31.89 20.21 -15.81
CA ARG A 672 31.61 21.29 -14.86
C ARG A 672 31.72 20.86 -13.39
N HIS A 673 31.52 19.56 -13.11
CA HIS A 673 31.61 19.00 -11.75
C HIS A 673 32.83 18.11 -11.52
N ALA A 674 33.86 18.20 -12.39
CA ALA A 674 35.08 17.41 -12.27
C ALA A 674 35.73 17.53 -10.88
N GLY A 675 35.73 18.73 -10.29
CA GLY A 675 36.29 18.96 -8.95
C GLY A 675 35.60 18.18 -7.82
N LYS A 676 34.32 17.81 -8.00
CA LYS A 676 33.54 17.06 -7.00
C LYS A 676 33.43 15.57 -7.31
N LEU A 677 33.51 15.19 -8.59
CA LEU A 677 33.15 13.84 -9.06
C LEU A 677 34.33 13.02 -9.61
N SER A 678 35.44 13.64 -10.00
CA SER A 678 36.56 12.93 -10.65
C SER A 678 37.24 11.87 -9.78
N THR A 679 37.18 12.03 -8.46
CA THR A 679 37.72 11.08 -7.48
C THR A 679 36.80 9.89 -7.21
N ASN A 680 35.56 9.90 -7.70
CA ASN A 680 34.63 8.79 -7.50
C ASN A 680 35.06 7.57 -8.35
N PRO A 681 35.37 6.42 -7.73
CA PRO A 681 35.91 5.26 -8.45
C PRO A 681 34.94 4.69 -9.48
N ARG A 682 33.62 4.87 -9.31
CA ARG A 682 32.60 4.38 -10.25
C ARG A 682 32.51 5.23 -11.52
N LEU A 683 33.13 6.42 -11.54
CA LEU A 683 33.08 7.37 -12.65
C LEU A 683 34.36 7.39 -13.50
N GLY A 684 35.37 6.58 -13.15
CA GLY A 684 36.67 6.59 -13.82
C GLY A 684 36.63 6.32 -15.33
N VAL A 685 35.71 5.47 -15.80
CA VAL A 685 35.52 5.23 -17.25
C VAL A 685 35.07 6.51 -17.97
N VAL A 686 34.15 7.27 -17.36
CA VAL A 686 33.58 8.49 -17.94
C VAL A 686 34.65 9.56 -18.07
N TYR A 687 35.45 9.79 -17.02
CA TYR A 687 36.53 10.77 -17.07
C TYR A 687 37.66 10.38 -18.04
N ARG A 688 37.95 9.08 -18.19
CA ARG A 688 38.88 8.62 -19.25
C ARG A 688 38.34 8.88 -20.65
N GLN A 689 37.03 8.74 -20.88
CA GLN A 689 36.41 9.07 -22.16
C GLN A 689 36.40 10.58 -22.41
N LEU A 690 36.09 11.38 -21.39
CA LEU A 690 36.16 12.84 -21.47
C LEU A 690 37.60 13.29 -21.79
N ALA A 691 38.61 12.72 -21.13
CA ALA A 691 40.03 13.00 -21.36
C ALA A 691 40.51 12.66 -22.79
N LYS A 692 39.83 11.75 -23.50
CA LYS A 692 40.14 11.38 -24.89
C LYS A 692 39.48 12.31 -25.93
N MET A 693 38.49 13.12 -25.54
CA MET A 693 37.92 14.12 -26.46
C MET A 693 38.92 15.23 -26.70
N ASP A 694 39.13 15.61 -27.96
CA ASP A 694 39.92 16.79 -28.29
C ASP A 694 39.27 18.08 -27.76
N GLU A 695 40.07 19.14 -27.68
CA GLU A 695 39.65 20.40 -27.07
C GLU A 695 38.49 21.06 -27.84
N ALA A 696 38.52 21.00 -29.18
CA ALA A 696 37.47 21.56 -30.02
C ALA A 696 36.11 20.88 -29.79
N THR A 697 36.11 19.56 -29.64
CA THR A 697 34.92 18.77 -29.31
C THR A 697 34.40 19.12 -27.92
N ARG A 698 35.28 19.24 -26.92
CA ARG A 698 34.84 19.62 -25.56
C ARG A 698 34.22 21.01 -25.54
N ARG A 699 34.85 21.97 -26.23
CA ARG A 699 34.37 23.35 -26.31
C ARG A 699 33.01 23.44 -26.98
N SER A 700 32.84 22.81 -28.14
CA SER A 700 31.55 22.80 -28.86
C SER A 700 30.42 22.14 -28.07
N VAL A 701 30.73 21.05 -27.34
CA VAL A 701 29.74 20.40 -26.45
C VAL A 701 29.37 21.29 -25.27
N GLN A 702 30.33 22.00 -24.68
CA GLN A 702 30.10 22.95 -23.59
C GLN A 702 29.26 24.13 -24.07
N GLU A 703 29.61 24.75 -25.19
CA GLU A 703 28.86 25.85 -25.80
C GLU A 703 27.41 25.46 -26.10
N GLN A 704 27.20 24.26 -26.66
CA GLN A 704 25.86 23.70 -26.86
C GLN A 704 25.10 23.54 -25.53
N ALA A 705 25.75 23.00 -24.49
CA ALA A 705 25.13 22.80 -23.18
C ALA A 705 24.76 24.12 -22.49
N ASP A 706 25.61 25.14 -22.61
CA ASP A 706 25.35 26.50 -22.12
C ASP A 706 24.16 27.14 -22.83
N GLN A 707 24.10 27.04 -24.16
CA GLN A 707 22.94 27.51 -24.94
C GLN A 707 21.64 26.82 -24.48
N LEU A 708 21.66 25.48 -24.35
CA LEU A 708 20.50 24.71 -23.89
C LEU A 708 20.04 25.18 -22.50
N ARG A 709 20.97 25.35 -21.55
CA ARG A 709 20.65 25.81 -20.18
C ARG A 709 20.10 27.23 -20.12
N ASN A 710 20.49 28.09 -21.04
CA ASN A 710 20.00 29.47 -21.13
C ASN A 710 18.65 29.57 -21.86
N SER A 711 18.14 28.45 -22.39
CA SER A 711 16.98 28.42 -23.28
C SER A 711 16.08 27.20 -23.02
N LEU A 712 16.01 26.74 -21.78
CA LEU A 712 15.33 25.48 -21.42
C LEU A 712 13.84 25.47 -21.78
N ASP A 713 13.16 26.62 -21.74
CA ASP A 713 11.75 26.75 -22.11
C ASP A 713 11.49 26.52 -23.62
N HIS A 714 12.52 26.57 -24.45
CA HIS A 714 12.40 26.37 -25.91
C HIS A 714 12.63 24.92 -26.35
N LEU A 715 12.91 24.00 -25.42
CA LEU A 715 13.27 22.60 -25.71
C LEU A 715 12.09 21.69 -25.99
#